data_AF-A0A950R388-F1
#
_entry.id   AF-A0A950R388-F1
#
_cell.length_a   1.000
_cell.length_b   1.000
_cell.length_c   1.000
_cell.angle_alpha   90.00
_cell.angle_beta   90.00
_cell.angle_gamma   90.00
#
_symmetry.space_group_name_H-M   'P 1'
#
loop_
_entity.id
_entity.type
_entity.pdbx_description
1 polymer ?
#
loop_
_entity_poly.entity_id
_entity_poly.type
_entity_poly.pdbx_seq_one_letter_code
_entity_poly.pdbx_strand_id
1 'polypeptide(L)'
;MRSNALVTVVVCAASACHAFAAKAPFTFEAMMKIARIDEAQLSPDGKAVAFTVQTVDMPNNTKPTQVYIVPLAGGPPQRLTAEGMSNSRPRWSPDSKRIFFVSDRKDSSQIWSMNADGSDQKQISTLPTGADGLSLSPDGKLMLFTSDVYPGCAPPNAKPGVEYDAPCNKAKLDEEAASKMYARIYTSLLYRHWTKYEGTKRQHILIQPVDGSGKIRDLTPGNVNVPPFALGGPEAYAFSPDSTQITYVANTDTNLATSTNSDLFTVAVSGGEAKRITTNPGADEGPLYSPDGKYLAYRTQTRAGFESDQWRLAVLDVQSGKMNTLTDALDRWVEGYTWSPDSKRIFFTVDDHGTNPLFMMPVEGGPIRTIAQGPTSVSGVQFTGDNKTMIYMGQSGSQPVEIFKVLSSGGAGTPLTHLNDEVVNTYQLTPLESVWVSGGDGTKIESFIVKPPEFNPANKYPALVQIHGGPQSDWGETFSYRWNAQVFAGAGYVVAMPNPHGSTGYGQAFTDAVSGDWGGKPYDDIMAAADYVGNLPYVDKDRMVAAGGSYGGYMIDWILGHTDRFKALVSHAGVYDLRSEAGTTEELWFPKWEFQGFPWENPEMYDKWSPSMFVKEFKTPTLVTHGELDYRVPIGQGEQLFTALQIMNVPSKLLQFPDEGHWILKPQNSQLWYSTMIEWLNRYTKPAAVADGKPAAQ
;
A
#
# COMPACT_ATOMS: atom_id res chain seq x y z
N MET A 1 -25.17 46.28 75.88
CA MET A 1 -24.97 45.01 75.17
C MET A 1 -26.11 44.85 74.18
N ARG A 2 -25.85 45.10 72.89
CA ARG A 2 -26.84 44.96 71.80
C ARG A 2 -26.49 43.70 71.02
N SER A 3 -27.49 42.85 70.84
CA SER A 3 -27.42 41.59 70.09
C SER A 3 -27.37 41.87 68.59
N ASN A 4 -26.38 41.31 67.89
CA ASN A 4 -26.32 41.28 66.44
C ASN A 4 -26.35 39.82 65.98
N ALA A 5 -27.40 39.47 65.24
CA ALA A 5 -27.53 38.21 64.53
C ALA A 5 -26.62 38.23 63.29
N LEU A 6 -25.80 37.19 63.12
CA LEU A 6 -25.09 36.91 61.87
C LEU A 6 -25.80 35.74 61.17
N VAL A 7 -26.35 36.02 59.98
CA VAL A 7 -26.88 35.02 59.05
C VAL A 7 -25.71 34.50 58.22
N THR A 8 -25.37 33.22 58.36
CA THR A 8 -24.40 32.54 57.50
C THR A 8 -25.16 31.88 56.34
N VAL A 9 -24.99 32.41 55.14
CA VAL A 9 -25.47 31.80 53.89
C VAL A 9 -24.52 30.67 53.49
N VAL A 10 -25.02 29.44 53.42
CA VAL A 10 -24.31 28.29 52.85
C VAL A 10 -24.55 28.30 51.34
N VAL A 11 -23.49 28.54 50.56
CA VAL A 11 -23.49 28.35 49.10
C VAL A 11 -22.94 26.95 48.83
N CYS A 12 -23.80 26.01 48.44
CA CYS A 12 -23.38 24.73 47.88
C CYS A 12 -22.87 24.95 46.45
N ALA A 13 -21.56 24.84 46.24
CA ALA A 13 -20.98 24.72 44.91
C ALA A 13 -21.18 23.27 44.42
N ALA A 14 -22.10 23.07 43.48
CA ALA A 14 -22.22 21.81 42.77
C ALA A 14 -21.11 21.73 41.71
N SER A 15 -20.05 20.97 42.00
CA SER A 15 -19.04 20.60 41.02
C SER A 15 -19.65 19.59 40.05
N ALA A 16 -20.01 20.05 38.85
CA ALA A 16 -20.41 19.17 37.75
C ALA A 16 -19.18 18.44 37.19
N CYS A 17 -18.86 17.26 37.74
CA CYS A 17 -18.00 16.30 37.07
C CYS A 17 -18.65 15.91 35.73
N HIS A 18 -18.11 16.42 34.63
CA HIS A 18 -18.42 15.90 33.31
C HIS A 18 -17.77 14.53 33.20
N ALA A 19 -18.55 13.47 33.43
CA ALA A 19 -18.14 12.12 33.05
C ALA A 19 -18.02 12.12 31.51
N PHE A 20 -16.79 12.17 31.01
CA PHE A 20 -16.55 11.86 29.60
C PHE A 20 -16.97 10.40 29.39
N ALA A 21 -17.92 10.17 28.49
CA ALA A 21 -18.30 8.83 28.10
C ALA A 21 -17.08 8.10 27.52
N ALA A 22 -16.83 6.86 27.95
CA ALA A 22 -15.76 6.05 27.40
C ALA A 22 -16.02 5.77 25.91
N LYS A 23 -14.98 5.89 25.09
CA LYS A 23 -15.06 5.58 23.65
C LYS A 23 -15.26 4.07 23.46
N ALA A 24 -16.02 3.69 22.44
CA ALA A 24 -16.26 2.27 22.13
C ALA A 24 -15.01 1.58 21.55
N PRO A 25 -14.83 0.26 21.71
CA PRO A 25 -13.78 -0.49 21.01
C PRO A 25 -13.82 -0.30 19.49
N PHE A 26 -12.67 -0.11 18.84
CA PHE A 26 -12.60 -0.04 17.38
C PHE A 26 -12.81 -1.44 16.77
N THR A 27 -13.92 -1.64 16.07
CA THR A 27 -14.27 -2.92 15.43
C THR A 27 -14.09 -2.87 13.92
N PHE A 28 -14.29 -4.00 13.23
CA PHE A 28 -14.37 -4.04 11.78
C PHE A 28 -15.44 -3.07 11.24
N GLU A 29 -16.63 -3.03 11.88
CA GLU A 29 -17.72 -2.14 11.50
C GLU A 29 -17.33 -0.67 11.67
N ALA A 30 -16.56 -0.34 12.71
CA ALA A 30 -16.01 1.02 12.88
C ALA A 30 -15.02 1.36 11.76
N MET A 31 -14.13 0.43 11.41
CA MET A 31 -13.17 0.60 10.32
C MET A 31 -13.85 0.79 8.96
N MET A 32 -14.97 0.13 8.70
CA MET A 32 -15.72 0.32 7.44
C MET A 32 -16.42 1.70 7.35
N LYS A 33 -16.58 2.43 8.46
CA LYS A 33 -17.10 3.81 8.46
C LYS A 33 -16.04 4.86 8.11
N ILE A 34 -14.76 4.50 8.09
CA ILE A 34 -13.68 5.42 7.76
C ILE A 34 -13.79 5.86 6.30
N ALA A 35 -13.84 7.17 6.09
CA ALA A 35 -13.68 7.82 4.80
C ALA A 35 -12.20 7.78 4.42
N ARG A 36 -11.86 7.03 3.37
CA ARG A 36 -10.47 6.80 2.96
C ARG A 36 -10.05 7.89 1.99
N ILE A 37 -9.21 8.80 2.46
CA ILE A 37 -8.70 9.94 1.68
C ILE A 37 -7.45 9.51 0.90
N ASP A 38 -7.38 9.88 -0.37
CA ASP A 38 -6.20 9.66 -1.22
C ASP A 38 -6.11 10.74 -2.34
N GLU A 39 -5.06 10.67 -3.17
CA GLU A 39 -4.86 11.45 -4.40
C GLU A 39 -5.07 12.96 -4.24
N ALA A 40 -4.62 13.54 -3.13
CA ALA A 40 -4.69 14.98 -2.91
C ALA A 40 -3.94 15.76 -4.01
N GLN A 41 -4.52 16.86 -4.48
CA GLN A 41 -4.02 17.71 -5.57
C GLN A 41 -4.32 19.18 -5.27
N LEU A 42 -3.28 19.93 -4.96
CA LEU A 42 -3.35 21.37 -4.73
C LEU A 42 -3.62 22.10 -6.06
N SER A 43 -4.55 23.06 -6.05
CA SER A 43 -4.81 23.91 -7.21
C SER A 43 -3.59 24.77 -7.54
N PRO A 44 -3.29 25.03 -8.83
CA PRO A 44 -2.16 25.88 -9.23
C PRO A 44 -2.16 27.27 -8.61
N ASP A 45 -3.35 27.85 -8.35
CA ASP A 45 -3.49 29.13 -7.66
C ASP A 45 -3.33 29.06 -6.13
N GLY A 46 -3.14 27.86 -5.57
CA GLY A 46 -2.90 27.60 -4.16
C GLY A 46 -4.11 27.83 -3.24
N LYS A 47 -5.34 27.79 -3.77
CA LYS A 47 -6.55 28.11 -2.97
C LYS A 47 -7.35 26.89 -2.53
N ALA A 48 -7.24 25.75 -3.18
CA ALA A 48 -8.04 24.57 -2.87
C ALA A 48 -7.26 23.28 -3.10
N VAL A 49 -7.72 22.20 -2.48
CA VAL A 49 -7.19 20.85 -2.67
C VAL A 49 -8.32 19.97 -3.17
N ALA A 50 -8.18 19.39 -4.36
CA ALA A 50 -9.03 18.32 -4.85
C ALA A 50 -8.45 16.97 -4.39
N PHE A 51 -9.27 16.00 -4.04
CA PHE A 51 -8.81 14.70 -3.53
C PHE A 51 -9.90 13.66 -3.72
N THR A 52 -9.58 12.39 -3.50
CA THR A 52 -10.57 11.31 -3.57
C THR A 52 -10.95 10.82 -2.17
N VAL A 53 -12.20 10.37 -2.05
CA VAL A 53 -12.71 9.70 -0.87
C VAL A 53 -13.36 8.41 -1.29
N GLN A 54 -12.84 7.29 -0.79
CA GLN A 54 -13.49 5.99 -0.90
C GLN A 54 -14.30 5.71 0.37
N THR A 55 -15.57 5.34 0.19
CA THR A 55 -16.45 4.88 1.27
C THR A 55 -16.82 3.42 1.06
N VAL A 56 -17.25 2.73 2.12
CA VAL A 56 -17.68 1.32 2.04
C VAL A 56 -19.20 1.25 2.06
N ASP A 57 -19.79 0.58 1.07
CA ASP A 57 -21.20 0.25 1.01
C ASP A 57 -21.36 -1.26 1.26
N MET A 58 -21.66 -1.61 2.51
CA MET A 58 -21.83 -3.01 2.95
C MET A 58 -23.03 -3.70 2.28
N PRO A 59 -24.23 -3.12 2.20
CA PRO A 59 -25.37 -3.72 1.51
C PRO A 59 -25.09 -4.08 0.05
N ASN A 60 -24.44 -3.18 -0.69
CA ASN A 60 -24.13 -3.40 -2.10
C ASN A 60 -22.80 -4.14 -2.31
N ASN A 61 -22.04 -4.42 -1.25
CA ASN A 61 -20.71 -5.04 -1.31
C ASN A 61 -19.73 -4.27 -2.22
N THR A 62 -19.79 -2.94 -2.17
CA THR A 62 -18.98 -2.07 -3.03
C THR A 62 -18.21 -1.00 -2.25
N LYS A 63 -17.28 -0.32 -2.92
CA LYS A 63 -16.48 0.77 -2.33
C LYS A 63 -16.38 1.97 -3.28
N PRO A 64 -17.46 2.75 -3.42
CA PRO A 64 -17.44 3.87 -4.35
C PRO A 64 -16.36 4.88 -3.97
N THR A 65 -15.65 5.39 -4.97
CA THR A 65 -14.63 6.44 -4.84
C THR A 65 -15.08 7.69 -5.56
N GLN A 66 -14.98 8.84 -4.90
CA GLN A 66 -15.59 10.09 -5.35
C GLN A 66 -14.61 11.24 -5.18
N VAL A 67 -14.67 12.25 -6.05
CA VAL A 67 -13.83 13.45 -5.97
C VAL A 67 -14.47 14.45 -5.01
N TYR A 68 -13.64 14.98 -4.11
CA TYR A 68 -13.96 16.04 -3.16
C TYR A 68 -13.04 17.23 -3.37
N ILE A 69 -13.43 18.38 -2.83
CA ILE A 69 -12.61 19.58 -2.77
C ILE A 69 -12.68 20.21 -1.38
N VAL A 70 -11.56 20.76 -0.89
CA VAL A 70 -11.51 21.53 0.35
C VAL A 70 -10.73 22.84 0.12
N PRO A 71 -11.21 24.00 0.59
CA PRO A 71 -10.45 25.25 0.51
C PRO A 71 -9.18 25.18 1.39
N LEU A 72 -8.03 25.66 0.91
CA LEU A 72 -6.79 25.70 1.69
C LEU A 72 -6.90 26.61 2.93
N ALA A 73 -7.79 27.60 2.87
CA ALA A 73 -8.14 28.44 4.02
C ALA A 73 -8.78 27.64 5.17
N GLY A 74 -9.35 26.46 4.90
CA GLY A 74 -10.14 25.66 5.82
C GLY A 74 -11.64 25.76 5.52
N GLY A 75 -12.41 24.85 6.10
CA GLY A 75 -13.86 24.70 5.87
C GLY A 75 -14.24 23.26 5.58
N PRO A 76 -15.54 22.94 5.50
CA PRO A 76 -15.99 21.58 5.22
C PRO A 76 -15.62 21.19 3.77
N PRO A 77 -15.13 19.96 3.55
CA PRO A 77 -14.98 19.44 2.20
C PRO A 77 -16.32 19.30 1.48
N GLN A 78 -16.33 19.55 0.17
CA GLN A 78 -17.48 19.39 -0.70
C GLN A 78 -17.26 18.20 -1.64
N ARG A 79 -18.22 17.28 -1.71
CA ARG A 79 -18.26 16.21 -2.70
C ARG A 79 -18.62 16.79 -4.08
N LEU A 80 -17.79 16.54 -5.09
CA LEU A 80 -17.98 17.04 -6.46
C LEU A 80 -18.59 16.02 -7.41
N THR A 81 -18.37 14.71 -7.19
CA THR A 81 -18.93 13.64 -8.04
C THR A 81 -19.88 12.74 -7.25
N ALA A 82 -20.88 12.18 -7.92
CA ALA A 82 -21.80 11.20 -7.30
C ALA A 82 -22.10 9.97 -8.16
N GLU A 83 -21.98 10.09 -9.49
CA GLU A 83 -22.18 9.00 -10.45
C GLU A 83 -20.90 8.20 -10.66
N GLY A 84 -21.04 6.91 -11.01
CA GLY A 84 -19.93 5.98 -11.18
C GLY A 84 -19.45 5.39 -9.85
N MET A 85 -18.85 4.21 -9.94
CA MET A 85 -18.24 3.51 -8.80
C MET A 85 -16.83 4.01 -8.54
N SER A 86 -16.12 4.43 -9.58
CA SER A 86 -14.78 4.99 -9.49
C SER A 86 -14.76 6.38 -10.11
N ASN A 87 -14.43 7.39 -9.31
CA ASN A 87 -13.99 8.70 -9.77
C ASN A 87 -12.64 8.98 -9.12
N SER A 88 -11.58 8.99 -9.91
CA SER A 88 -10.19 9.02 -9.44
C SER A 88 -9.33 10.01 -10.23
N ARG A 89 -8.07 10.16 -9.81
CA ARG A 89 -7.05 10.99 -10.45
C ARG A 89 -7.54 12.40 -10.80
N PRO A 90 -8.06 13.19 -9.84
CA PRO A 90 -8.35 14.59 -10.12
C PRO A 90 -7.06 15.30 -10.59
N ARG A 91 -7.15 16.16 -11.61
CA ARG A 91 -6.06 16.97 -12.15
C ARG A 91 -6.57 18.36 -12.49
N TRP A 92 -5.96 19.37 -11.89
CA TRP A 92 -6.33 20.76 -12.12
C TRP A 92 -5.84 21.24 -13.48
N SER A 93 -6.67 22.00 -14.20
CA SER A 93 -6.17 22.84 -15.29
C SER A 93 -5.18 23.88 -14.74
N PRO A 94 -4.15 24.31 -15.50
CA PRO A 94 -3.17 25.29 -15.04
C PRO A 94 -3.78 26.63 -14.58
N ASP A 95 -4.95 26.99 -15.11
CA ASP A 95 -5.70 28.19 -14.73
C ASP A 95 -6.61 28.01 -13.50
N SER A 96 -6.59 26.83 -12.87
CA SER A 96 -7.39 26.44 -11.69
C SER A 96 -8.92 26.50 -11.89
N LYS A 97 -9.42 26.55 -13.13
CA LYS A 97 -10.87 26.65 -13.40
C LYS A 97 -11.55 25.31 -13.60
N ARG A 98 -10.83 24.29 -14.06
CA ARG A 98 -11.37 22.96 -14.34
C ARG A 98 -10.61 21.89 -13.58
N ILE A 99 -11.32 20.82 -13.28
CA ILE A 99 -10.77 19.56 -12.79
C ILE A 99 -11.07 18.49 -13.83
N PHE A 100 -10.03 17.81 -14.29
CA PHE A 100 -10.13 16.59 -15.09
C PHE A 100 -10.00 15.38 -14.16
N PHE A 101 -10.69 14.29 -14.46
CA PHE A 101 -10.69 13.10 -13.61
C PHE A 101 -11.04 11.86 -14.42
N VAL A 102 -10.69 10.69 -13.93
CA VAL A 102 -11.08 9.40 -14.51
C VAL A 102 -12.40 8.94 -13.89
N SER A 103 -13.35 8.49 -14.70
CA SER A 103 -14.64 7.97 -14.20
C SER A 103 -15.17 6.81 -15.04
N ASP A 104 -15.73 5.82 -14.35
CA ASP A 104 -16.34 4.60 -14.93
C ASP A 104 -17.86 4.69 -15.16
N ARG A 105 -18.46 5.88 -14.97
CA ARG A 105 -19.92 6.07 -14.95
C ARG A 105 -20.68 5.71 -16.24
N LYS A 106 -20.00 5.31 -17.31
CA LYS A 106 -20.56 4.85 -18.59
C LYS A 106 -19.81 3.60 -19.09
N ASP A 107 -19.88 2.54 -18.29
CA ASP A 107 -19.43 1.17 -18.60
C ASP A 107 -17.93 0.93 -18.78
N SER A 108 -17.11 1.98 -18.91
CA SER A 108 -15.64 1.92 -18.93
C SER A 108 -15.04 3.18 -18.32
N SER A 109 -13.83 3.06 -17.76
CA SER A 109 -13.06 4.23 -17.33
C SER A 109 -12.79 5.15 -18.50
N GLN A 110 -13.14 6.42 -18.36
CA GLN A 110 -12.89 7.48 -19.34
C GLN A 110 -12.46 8.75 -18.61
N ILE A 111 -11.86 9.68 -19.34
CA ILE A 111 -11.54 11.01 -18.84
C ILE A 111 -12.77 11.90 -18.93
N TRP A 112 -13.05 12.57 -17.83
CA TRP A 112 -14.09 13.57 -17.68
C TRP A 112 -13.47 14.89 -17.23
N SER A 113 -14.23 15.96 -17.39
CA SER A 113 -13.88 17.28 -16.91
C SER A 113 -15.07 17.92 -16.23
N MET A 114 -14.82 18.83 -15.30
CA MET A 114 -15.82 19.64 -14.62
C MET A 114 -15.22 21.00 -14.27
N ASN A 115 -16.07 21.98 -13.98
CA ASN A 115 -15.65 23.21 -13.33
C ASN A 115 -15.16 22.89 -11.90
N ALA A 116 -14.37 23.80 -11.31
CA ALA A 116 -13.83 23.64 -9.95
C ALA A 116 -14.91 23.47 -8.85
N ASP A 117 -16.14 23.91 -9.12
CA ASP A 117 -17.31 23.75 -8.23
C ASP A 117 -18.09 22.44 -8.45
N GLY A 118 -17.63 21.59 -9.37
CA GLY A 118 -18.26 20.31 -9.75
C GLY A 118 -19.32 20.41 -10.85
N SER A 119 -19.65 21.61 -11.34
CA SER A 119 -20.61 21.81 -12.43
C SER A 119 -20.01 21.49 -13.81
N ASP A 120 -20.85 21.43 -14.85
CA ASP A 120 -20.44 21.18 -16.24
C ASP A 120 -19.64 19.88 -16.47
N GLN A 121 -20.06 18.79 -15.82
CA GLN A 121 -19.39 17.49 -15.98
C GLN A 121 -19.55 16.96 -17.41
N LYS A 122 -18.43 16.82 -18.13
CA LYS A 122 -18.37 16.42 -19.53
C LYS A 122 -17.34 15.34 -19.75
N GLN A 123 -17.74 14.28 -20.44
CA GLN A 123 -16.85 13.24 -20.91
C GLN A 123 -15.96 13.79 -22.03
N ILE A 124 -14.65 13.59 -21.93
CA ILE A 124 -13.65 14.06 -22.89
C ILE A 124 -13.13 12.91 -23.77
N SER A 125 -12.91 11.72 -23.19
CA SER A 125 -12.43 10.56 -23.94
C SER A 125 -13.55 9.55 -24.22
N THR A 126 -13.41 8.82 -25.33
CA THR A 126 -14.41 7.84 -25.81
C THR A 126 -13.74 6.56 -26.36
N LEU A 127 -12.64 6.11 -25.73
CA LEU A 127 -11.87 4.97 -26.23
C LEU A 127 -12.59 3.64 -25.95
N PRO A 128 -12.69 2.73 -26.93
CA PRO A 128 -13.21 1.38 -26.69
C PRO A 128 -12.50 0.62 -25.55
N THR A 129 -11.21 0.85 -25.39
CA THR A 129 -10.31 0.20 -24.42
C THR A 129 -10.21 0.95 -23.09
N GLY A 130 -11.00 2.01 -22.91
CA GLY A 130 -10.96 2.87 -21.73
C GLY A 130 -9.75 3.82 -21.69
N ALA A 131 -9.74 4.71 -20.71
CA ALA A 131 -8.66 5.64 -20.39
C ALA A 131 -8.51 5.75 -18.86
N ASP A 132 -7.27 5.69 -18.39
CA ASP A 132 -6.87 5.85 -16.98
C ASP A 132 -5.53 6.63 -16.91
N GLY A 133 -4.83 6.70 -15.77
CA GLY A 133 -3.47 7.26 -15.72
C GLY A 133 -3.39 8.72 -16.16
N LEU A 134 -4.43 9.51 -15.87
CA LEU A 134 -4.55 10.88 -16.38
C LEU A 134 -3.44 11.81 -15.86
N SER A 135 -2.79 12.53 -16.78
CA SER A 135 -1.93 13.69 -16.50
C SER A 135 -2.10 14.80 -17.55
N LEU A 136 -1.90 16.05 -17.13
CA LEU A 136 -2.02 17.23 -17.99
C LEU A 136 -0.66 17.83 -18.29
N SER A 137 -0.49 18.30 -19.52
CA SER A 137 0.67 19.12 -19.89
C SER A 137 0.71 20.43 -19.07
N PRO A 138 1.90 20.92 -18.69
CA PRO A 138 2.05 22.17 -17.96
C PRO A 138 1.39 23.39 -18.62
N ASP A 139 1.35 23.43 -19.96
CA ASP A 139 0.67 24.51 -20.71
C ASP A 139 -0.85 24.34 -20.82
N GLY A 140 -1.39 23.21 -20.34
CA GLY A 140 -2.81 22.90 -20.29
C GLY A 140 -3.44 22.55 -21.63
N LYS A 141 -2.67 22.31 -22.70
CA LYS A 141 -3.22 22.03 -24.03
C LYS A 141 -3.41 20.55 -24.33
N LEU A 142 -2.57 19.71 -23.74
CA LEU A 142 -2.56 18.26 -23.93
C LEU A 142 -2.88 17.53 -22.63
N MET A 143 -3.47 16.35 -22.78
CA MET A 143 -3.56 15.36 -21.73
C MET A 143 -2.99 14.04 -22.22
N LEU A 144 -2.26 13.37 -21.34
CA LEU A 144 -1.80 12.00 -21.53
C LEU A 144 -2.56 11.08 -20.57
N PHE A 145 -2.70 9.82 -20.97
CA PHE A 145 -3.42 8.80 -20.22
C PHE A 145 -3.03 7.41 -20.69
N THR A 146 -3.27 6.40 -19.87
CA THR A 146 -3.00 5.00 -20.21
C THR A 146 -4.24 4.31 -20.78
N SER A 147 -4.05 3.34 -21.67
CA SER A 147 -5.12 2.49 -22.21
C SER A 147 -4.61 1.08 -22.52
N ASP A 148 -5.45 0.06 -22.37
CA ASP A 148 -5.13 -1.33 -22.74
C ASP A 148 -5.37 -1.54 -24.24
N VAL A 149 -4.35 -1.34 -25.06
CA VAL A 149 -4.43 -1.37 -26.53
C VAL A 149 -4.12 -2.77 -27.07
N TYR A 150 -4.73 -3.18 -28.18
CA TYR A 150 -4.27 -4.34 -28.95
C TYR A 150 -3.06 -3.94 -29.82
N PRO A 151 -1.84 -4.43 -29.56
CA PRO A 151 -0.66 -4.04 -30.33
C PRO A 151 -0.79 -4.30 -31.83
N GLY A 152 -1.52 -5.35 -32.21
CA GLY A 152 -1.80 -5.71 -33.61
C GLY A 152 -2.71 -4.73 -34.37
N CYS A 153 -3.30 -3.73 -33.69
CA CYS A 153 -4.05 -2.67 -34.34
C CYS A 153 -3.15 -1.53 -34.85
N ALA A 154 -1.89 -1.46 -34.43
CA ALA A 154 -0.91 -0.58 -35.03
C ALA A 154 -0.21 -1.27 -36.22
N PRO A 155 0.27 -0.51 -37.22
CA PRO A 155 1.14 -1.05 -38.26
C PRO A 155 2.38 -1.75 -37.67
N PRO A 156 2.91 -2.80 -38.30
CA PRO A 156 4.17 -3.41 -37.87
C PRO A 156 5.30 -2.37 -37.77
N ASN A 157 6.06 -2.41 -36.68
CA ASN A 157 7.12 -1.44 -36.37
C ASN A 157 6.63 0.01 -36.29
N ALA A 158 5.37 0.22 -35.86
CA ALA A 158 4.86 1.55 -35.57
C ALA A 158 5.79 2.29 -34.62
N LYS A 159 6.05 3.56 -34.94
CA LYS A 159 6.83 4.46 -34.07
C LYS A 159 5.88 5.22 -33.15
N PRO A 160 6.36 5.68 -31.97
CA PRO A 160 5.65 6.66 -31.17
C PRO A 160 5.06 7.80 -31.99
N GLY A 161 3.82 8.19 -31.68
CA GLY A 161 3.03 9.16 -32.43
C GLY A 161 2.06 8.55 -33.45
N VAL A 162 2.06 7.22 -33.60
CA VAL A 162 1.07 6.54 -34.45
C VAL A 162 -0.34 6.84 -33.95
N GLU A 163 -1.29 6.99 -34.87
CA GLU A 163 -2.68 7.24 -34.51
C GLU A 163 -3.30 5.97 -33.89
N TYR A 164 -4.01 6.13 -32.77
CA TYR A 164 -4.75 5.04 -32.14
C TYR A 164 -5.94 4.60 -33.00
N ASP A 165 -5.94 3.35 -33.44
CA ASP A 165 -6.99 2.78 -34.29
C ASP A 165 -8.18 2.30 -33.43
N ALA A 166 -9.09 3.23 -33.12
CA ALA A 166 -10.30 2.92 -32.35
C ALA A 166 -11.20 1.86 -33.02
N PRO A 167 -11.48 1.91 -34.34
CA PRO A 167 -12.24 0.86 -35.02
C PRO A 167 -11.64 -0.54 -34.87
N CYS A 168 -10.32 -0.70 -35.03
CA CYS A 168 -9.66 -2.00 -34.87
C CYS A 168 -9.76 -2.51 -33.43
N ASN A 169 -9.45 -1.65 -32.45
CA ASN A 169 -9.53 -2.04 -31.03
C ASN A 169 -10.97 -2.41 -30.63
N LYS A 170 -11.98 -1.68 -31.13
CA LYS A 170 -13.39 -2.03 -30.91
C LYS A 170 -13.75 -3.39 -31.53
N ALA A 171 -13.32 -3.64 -32.76
CA ALA A 171 -13.58 -4.91 -33.44
C ALA A 171 -12.95 -6.10 -32.69
N LYS A 172 -11.74 -5.92 -32.13
CA LYS A 172 -11.07 -6.93 -31.31
C LYS A 172 -11.78 -7.19 -29.98
N LEU A 173 -12.24 -6.13 -29.29
CA LEU A 173 -13.06 -6.29 -28.08
C LEU A 173 -14.36 -7.03 -28.37
N ASP A 174 -15.03 -6.71 -29.48
CA ASP A 174 -16.28 -7.37 -29.88
C ASP A 174 -16.06 -8.84 -30.25
N GLU A 175 -14.95 -9.15 -30.93
CA GLU A 175 -14.53 -10.52 -31.23
C GLU A 175 -14.30 -11.33 -29.95
N GLU A 176 -13.59 -10.77 -28.97
CA GLU A 176 -13.34 -11.41 -27.68
C GLU A 176 -14.64 -11.60 -26.88
N ALA A 177 -15.51 -10.58 -26.83
CA ALA A 177 -16.80 -10.65 -26.14
C ALA A 177 -17.77 -11.67 -26.79
N ALA A 178 -17.69 -11.86 -28.11
CA ALA A 178 -18.50 -12.83 -28.84
C ALA A 178 -17.94 -14.26 -28.79
N SER A 179 -16.67 -14.44 -28.38
CA SER A 179 -16.03 -15.75 -28.33
C SER A 179 -16.70 -16.66 -27.29
N LYS A 180 -17.03 -17.88 -27.72
CA LYS A 180 -17.49 -18.96 -26.82
C LYS A 180 -16.33 -19.83 -26.31
N MET A 181 -15.13 -19.60 -26.83
CA MET A 181 -13.93 -20.36 -26.46
C MET A 181 -13.29 -19.70 -25.24
N TYR A 182 -13.14 -20.49 -24.17
CA TYR A 182 -12.48 -20.07 -22.94
C TYR A 182 -11.24 -20.93 -22.69
N ALA A 183 -10.24 -20.76 -23.54
CA ALA A 183 -8.92 -21.36 -23.40
C ALA A 183 -7.84 -20.27 -23.59
N ARG A 184 -6.66 -20.47 -23.00
CA ARG A 184 -5.54 -19.54 -23.06
C ARG A 184 -4.29 -20.28 -23.52
N ILE A 185 -3.48 -19.63 -24.35
CA ILE A 185 -2.22 -20.17 -24.85
C ILE A 185 -1.11 -19.19 -24.46
N TYR A 186 -0.09 -19.70 -23.78
CA TYR A 186 1.06 -18.93 -23.33
C TYR A 186 2.35 -19.57 -23.83
N THR A 187 3.23 -18.76 -24.41
CA THR A 187 4.55 -19.18 -24.90
C THR A 187 5.68 -18.41 -24.23
N SER A 188 5.37 -17.57 -23.23
CA SER A 188 6.31 -16.79 -22.43
C SER A 188 5.87 -16.78 -20.96
N LEU A 189 6.82 -16.49 -20.06
CA LEU A 189 6.56 -16.29 -18.63
C LEU A 189 5.87 -14.94 -18.36
N LEU A 190 5.53 -14.69 -17.09
CA LEU A 190 4.69 -13.57 -16.64
C LEU A 190 3.33 -13.56 -17.35
N TYR A 191 2.76 -14.75 -17.54
CA TYR A 191 1.48 -14.97 -18.23
C TYR A 191 0.26 -14.70 -17.36
N ARG A 192 0.47 -14.40 -16.09
CA ARG A 192 -0.52 -13.96 -15.11
C ARG A 192 0.18 -13.10 -14.06
N HIS A 193 -0.53 -12.18 -13.43
CA HIS A 193 0.00 -11.25 -12.44
C HIS A 193 -1.10 -10.87 -11.44
N TRP A 194 -0.84 -11.00 -10.14
CA TRP A 194 -1.79 -10.85 -9.00
C TRP A 194 -3.10 -11.64 -9.08
N THR A 195 -4.03 -11.22 -9.94
CA THR A 195 -5.39 -11.78 -10.10
C THR A 195 -5.82 -11.90 -11.56
N LYS A 196 -4.96 -11.50 -12.49
CA LYS A 196 -5.28 -11.42 -13.92
C LYS A 196 -4.33 -12.29 -14.71
N TYR A 197 -4.87 -12.92 -15.73
CA TYR A 197 -4.09 -13.53 -16.78
C TYR A 197 -3.67 -12.46 -17.78
N GLU A 198 -2.43 -12.51 -18.25
CA GLU A 198 -1.97 -11.63 -19.32
C GLU A 198 -2.78 -11.94 -20.59
N GLY A 199 -3.31 -10.89 -21.19
CA GLY A 199 -4.11 -10.96 -22.39
C GLY A 199 -3.31 -10.62 -23.65
N THR A 200 -4.05 -10.39 -24.72
CA THR A 200 -3.56 -9.89 -26.02
C THR A 200 -3.34 -8.37 -26.04
N LYS A 201 -3.82 -7.66 -25.02
CA LYS A 201 -3.69 -6.20 -24.86
C LYS A 201 -2.40 -5.84 -24.12
N ARG A 202 -1.89 -4.64 -24.36
CA ARG A 202 -0.79 -4.02 -23.60
C ARG A 202 -1.18 -2.62 -23.17
N GLN A 203 -0.79 -2.24 -21.97
CA GLN A 203 -0.98 -0.88 -21.51
C GLN A 203 -0.03 0.04 -22.27
N HIS A 204 -0.56 1.08 -22.92
CA HIS A 204 0.22 2.11 -23.62
C HIS A 204 -0.11 3.50 -23.09
N ILE A 205 0.82 4.46 -23.24
CA ILE A 205 0.59 5.89 -23.00
C ILE A 205 0.07 6.54 -24.29
N LEU A 206 -1.15 7.05 -24.21
CA LEU A 206 -1.82 7.79 -25.27
C LEU A 206 -1.86 9.29 -24.94
N ILE A 207 -1.94 10.13 -25.97
CA ILE A 207 -2.00 11.59 -25.83
C ILE A 207 -3.03 12.20 -26.78
N GLN A 208 -3.75 13.21 -26.31
CA GLN A 208 -4.69 14.00 -27.12
C GLN A 208 -4.84 15.46 -26.60
N PRO A 209 -5.43 16.38 -27.38
CA PRO A 209 -5.81 17.70 -26.88
C PRO A 209 -6.81 17.63 -25.72
N VAL A 210 -6.66 18.53 -24.74
CA VAL A 210 -7.44 18.50 -23.49
C VAL A 210 -8.95 18.67 -23.71
N ASP A 211 -9.35 19.27 -24.83
CA ASP A 211 -10.76 19.46 -25.21
C ASP A 211 -11.37 18.27 -25.98
N GLY A 212 -10.57 17.24 -26.27
CA GLY A 212 -10.98 16.05 -27.02
C GLY A 212 -11.16 16.24 -28.53
N SER A 213 -10.78 17.40 -29.09
CA SER A 213 -11.03 17.73 -30.50
C SER A 213 -10.07 17.08 -31.50
N GLY A 214 -8.96 16.50 -31.03
CA GLY A 214 -7.88 15.99 -31.88
C GLY A 214 -7.77 14.46 -31.93
N LYS A 215 -6.93 14.00 -32.85
CA LYS A 215 -6.54 12.59 -32.96
C LYS A 215 -5.77 12.15 -31.72
N ILE A 216 -6.04 10.92 -31.29
CA ILE A 216 -5.32 10.24 -30.22
C ILE A 216 -4.06 9.64 -30.83
N ARG A 217 -2.91 9.94 -30.24
CA ARG A 217 -1.63 9.34 -30.61
C ARG A 217 -1.17 8.38 -29.53
N ASP A 218 -0.65 7.24 -29.96
CA ASP A 218 0.04 6.28 -29.12
C ASP A 218 1.53 6.61 -29.07
N LEU A 219 2.02 6.98 -27.89
CA LEU A 219 3.42 7.35 -27.67
C LEU A 219 4.31 6.16 -27.33
N THR A 220 3.72 4.98 -27.08
CA THR A 220 4.45 3.79 -26.67
C THR A 220 3.92 2.54 -27.40
N PRO A 221 3.77 2.57 -28.74
CA PRO A 221 3.26 1.41 -29.45
C PRO A 221 4.26 0.27 -29.36
N GLY A 222 3.78 -0.93 -29.07
CA GLY A 222 4.63 -2.11 -28.97
C GLY A 222 3.93 -3.25 -28.27
N ASN A 223 4.71 -4.28 -27.92
CA ASN A 223 4.19 -5.44 -27.19
C ASN A 223 4.63 -5.46 -25.71
N VAL A 224 4.90 -4.28 -25.15
CA VAL A 224 5.41 -4.07 -23.79
C VAL A 224 4.40 -3.20 -23.05
N ASN A 225 4.13 -3.52 -21.78
CA ASN A 225 3.31 -2.68 -20.92
C ASN A 225 4.10 -1.42 -20.54
N VAL A 226 3.55 -0.25 -20.87
CA VAL A 226 4.11 1.06 -20.57
C VAL A 226 3.02 1.96 -19.96
N PRO A 227 3.15 2.36 -18.68
CA PRO A 227 4.21 1.93 -17.76
C PRO A 227 4.13 0.42 -17.42
N PRO A 228 5.24 -0.19 -16.95
CA PRO A 228 5.17 -1.50 -16.34
C PRO A 228 4.32 -1.43 -15.06
N PHE A 229 3.87 -2.58 -14.58
CA PHE A 229 3.25 -2.65 -13.26
C PHE A 229 4.22 -2.14 -12.18
N ALA A 230 3.70 -1.43 -11.17
CA ALA A 230 4.47 -0.91 -10.04
C ALA A 230 3.86 -1.37 -8.70
N LEU A 231 4.71 -1.77 -7.76
CA LEU A 231 4.32 -2.16 -6.39
C LEU A 231 4.08 -0.95 -5.46
N GLY A 232 4.25 0.28 -5.97
CA GLY A 232 4.07 1.53 -5.24
C GLY A 232 5.05 2.61 -5.71
N GLY A 233 4.93 3.81 -5.16
CA GLY A 233 5.82 4.94 -5.45
C GLY A 233 5.27 6.01 -6.40
N PRO A 234 6.12 6.93 -6.90
CA PRO A 234 5.72 8.05 -7.74
C PRO A 234 5.21 7.64 -9.13
N GLU A 235 4.59 8.58 -9.83
CA GLU A 235 4.05 8.37 -11.18
C GLU A 235 5.13 7.92 -12.17
N ALA A 236 4.85 6.87 -12.95
CA ALA A 236 5.79 6.27 -13.90
C ALA A 236 5.98 7.08 -15.20
N TYR A 237 5.46 8.30 -15.28
CA TYR A 237 5.64 9.21 -16.40
C TYR A 237 5.48 10.67 -15.99
N ALA A 238 6.14 11.57 -16.73
CA ALA A 238 6.05 13.02 -16.53
C ALA A 238 6.20 13.80 -17.83
N PHE A 239 5.43 14.89 -17.96
CA PHE A 239 5.69 15.90 -18.96
C PHE A 239 6.94 16.70 -18.63
N SER A 240 7.70 17.08 -19.66
CA SER A 240 8.68 18.16 -19.51
C SER A 240 7.98 19.49 -19.20
N PRO A 241 8.61 20.42 -18.45
CA PRO A 241 7.99 21.69 -18.07
C PRO A 241 7.59 22.57 -19.26
N ASP A 242 8.26 22.42 -20.40
CA ASP A 242 7.96 23.11 -21.65
C ASP A 242 6.85 22.44 -22.48
N SER A 243 6.28 21.33 -22.01
CA SER A 243 5.22 20.55 -22.66
C SER A 243 5.59 19.92 -24.01
N THR A 244 6.88 19.79 -24.33
CA THR A 244 7.32 19.28 -25.65
C THR A 244 7.64 17.78 -25.67
N GLN A 245 7.90 17.17 -24.52
CA GLN A 245 8.22 15.74 -24.39
C GLN A 245 7.58 15.13 -23.14
N ILE A 246 7.56 13.80 -23.11
CA ILE A 246 7.31 13.03 -21.90
C ILE A 246 8.54 12.16 -21.58
N THR A 247 8.76 11.93 -20.29
CA THR A 247 9.58 10.83 -19.79
C THR A 247 8.66 9.74 -19.25
N TYR A 248 8.96 8.47 -19.50
CA TYR A 248 8.19 7.34 -19.01
C TYR A 248 9.09 6.17 -18.64
N VAL A 249 8.60 5.29 -17.77
CA VAL A 249 9.27 4.06 -17.34
C VAL A 249 8.87 2.91 -18.28
N ALA A 250 9.83 2.08 -18.70
CA ALA A 250 9.54 0.81 -19.37
C ALA A 250 10.56 -0.27 -19.00
N ASN A 251 10.10 -1.51 -18.85
CA ASN A 251 10.98 -2.68 -18.81
C ASN A 251 11.05 -3.31 -20.20
N THR A 252 12.25 -3.35 -20.78
CA THR A 252 12.49 -3.89 -22.14
C THR A 252 13.27 -5.21 -22.13
N ASP A 253 13.45 -5.81 -20.96
CA ASP A 253 14.11 -7.10 -20.83
C ASP A 253 13.28 -8.22 -21.47
N THR A 254 13.96 -9.25 -21.97
CA THR A 254 13.32 -10.35 -22.68
C THR A 254 12.49 -11.25 -21.76
N ASN A 255 12.92 -11.42 -20.50
CA ASN A 255 12.21 -12.25 -19.51
C ASN A 255 11.80 -11.41 -18.30
N LEU A 256 10.62 -10.78 -18.42
CA LEU A 256 10.04 -9.94 -17.37
C LEU A 256 9.85 -10.71 -16.06
N ALA A 257 9.49 -12.00 -16.10
CA ALA A 257 9.25 -12.80 -14.89
C ALA A 257 10.48 -12.94 -14.00
N THR A 258 11.70 -12.72 -14.51
CA THR A 258 12.94 -12.81 -13.72
C THR A 258 13.68 -11.48 -13.63
N SER A 259 13.06 -10.39 -14.07
CA SER A 259 13.67 -9.07 -14.15
C SER A 259 12.91 -8.06 -13.32
N THR A 260 13.63 -7.36 -12.47
CA THR A 260 13.15 -6.14 -11.79
C THR A 260 13.62 -4.87 -12.51
N ASN A 261 14.27 -4.99 -13.66
CA ASN A 261 14.79 -3.84 -14.40
C ASN A 261 13.64 -2.91 -14.84
N SER A 262 13.88 -1.62 -14.80
CA SER A 262 13.05 -0.62 -15.46
C SER A 262 13.92 0.56 -15.82
N ASP A 263 13.73 1.12 -17.01
CA ASP A 263 14.52 2.25 -17.49
C ASP A 263 13.62 3.43 -17.83
N LEU A 264 14.20 4.62 -17.79
CA LEU A 264 13.56 5.83 -18.24
C LEU A 264 13.77 6.05 -19.73
N PHE A 265 12.71 6.42 -20.42
CA PHE A 265 12.68 6.76 -21.83
C PHE A 265 12.06 8.14 -22.04
N THR A 266 12.54 8.89 -23.02
CA THR A 266 11.97 10.17 -23.44
C THR A 266 11.41 10.08 -24.85
N VAL A 267 10.27 10.71 -25.10
CA VAL A 267 9.70 10.87 -26.44
C VAL A 267 8.98 12.20 -26.58
N ALA A 268 9.03 12.81 -27.76
CA ALA A 268 8.29 14.04 -28.04
C ALA A 268 6.78 13.80 -27.99
N VAL A 269 6.00 14.80 -27.56
CA VAL A 269 4.52 14.73 -27.52
C VAL A 269 3.89 14.55 -28.91
N SER A 270 4.62 14.90 -29.97
CA SER A 270 4.24 14.64 -31.36
C SER A 270 4.51 13.21 -31.83
N GLY A 271 5.24 12.41 -31.04
CA GLY A 271 5.85 11.16 -31.46
C GLY A 271 7.24 11.35 -32.06
N GLY A 272 7.85 10.23 -32.48
CA GLY A 272 9.23 10.17 -32.96
C GLY A 272 9.96 8.94 -32.47
N GLU A 273 11.29 8.97 -32.49
CA GLU A 273 12.11 7.91 -31.89
C GLU A 273 12.20 8.13 -30.38
N ALA A 274 11.81 7.13 -29.60
CA ALA A 274 12.00 7.15 -28.16
C ALA A 274 13.49 6.96 -27.83
N LYS A 275 14.00 7.76 -26.89
CA LYS A 275 15.38 7.68 -26.42
C LYS A 275 15.41 7.10 -25.02
N ARG A 276 16.12 5.98 -24.83
CA ARG A 276 16.47 5.46 -23.51
C ARG A 276 17.48 6.40 -22.84
N ILE A 277 17.16 6.91 -21.66
CA ILE A 277 18.00 7.88 -20.92
C ILE A 277 18.70 7.28 -19.70
N THR A 278 18.25 6.13 -19.20
CA THR A 278 18.98 5.34 -18.19
C THR A 278 19.26 3.92 -18.69
N THR A 279 20.32 3.31 -18.16
CA THR A 279 20.76 1.95 -18.53
C THR A 279 21.25 1.16 -17.31
N ASN A 280 20.72 1.50 -16.14
CA ASN A 280 21.07 0.84 -14.90
C ASN A 280 20.44 -0.57 -14.88
N PRO A 281 21.11 -1.59 -14.31
CA PRO A 281 20.59 -2.96 -14.33
C PRO A 281 19.49 -3.25 -13.31
N GLY A 282 19.27 -2.38 -12.32
CA GLY A 282 18.11 -2.42 -11.42
C GLY A 282 16.96 -1.57 -11.94
N ALA A 283 16.07 -1.13 -11.06
CA ALA A 283 14.89 -0.35 -11.44
C ALA A 283 15.15 1.17 -11.39
N ASP A 284 14.76 1.92 -12.41
CA ASP A 284 14.69 3.38 -12.43
C ASP A 284 13.24 3.85 -12.63
N GLU A 285 12.68 4.56 -11.65
CA GLU A 285 11.25 4.86 -11.56
C GLU A 285 10.91 6.30 -11.18
N GLY A 286 9.65 6.69 -11.40
CA GLY A 286 9.08 7.91 -10.85
C GLY A 286 9.55 9.23 -11.50
N PRO A 287 9.85 9.32 -12.80
CA PRO A 287 10.48 10.51 -13.38
C PRO A 287 9.73 11.80 -13.03
N LEU A 288 10.43 12.82 -12.52
CA LEU A 288 9.84 14.11 -12.16
C LEU A 288 10.79 15.27 -12.47
N TYR A 289 10.39 16.13 -13.41
CA TYR A 289 11.17 17.31 -13.78
C TYR A 289 11.15 18.38 -12.68
N SER A 290 12.27 19.08 -12.53
CA SER A 290 12.31 20.33 -11.77
C SER A 290 11.44 21.39 -12.46
N PRO A 291 10.83 22.34 -11.72
CA PRO A 291 9.97 23.38 -12.30
C PRO A 291 10.62 24.21 -13.43
N ASP A 292 11.94 24.40 -13.39
CA ASP A 292 12.73 25.11 -14.40
C ASP A 292 13.22 24.21 -15.55
N GLY A 293 12.95 22.91 -15.51
CA GLY A 293 13.31 21.94 -16.55
C GLY A 293 14.80 21.59 -16.63
N LYS A 294 15.62 22.10 -15.71
CA LYS A 294 17.06 21.82 -15.69
C LYS A 294 17.37 20.38 -15.28
N TYR A 295 16.56 19.82 -14.38
CA TYR A 295 16.80 18.52 -13.78
C TYR A 295 15.61 17.56 -13.97
N LEU A 296 15.92 16.28 -13.98
CA LEU A 296 14.98 15.17 -13.89
C LEU A 296 15.36 14.32 -12.66
N ALA A 297 14.49 14.29 -11.65
CA ALA A 297 14.64 13.40 -10.51
C ALA A 297 13.95 12.06 -10.76
N TYR A 298 14.50 10.98 -10.23
CA TYR A 298 13.94 9.63 -10.30
C TYR A 298 14.44 8.78 -9.13
N ARG A 299 13.73 7.71 -8.77
CA ARG A 299 14.25 6.69 -7.85
C ARG A 299 15.07 5.68 -8.63
N THR A 300 16.11 5.14 -8.01
CA THR A 300 16.97 4.11 -8.61
C THR A 300 17.31 3.01 -7.60
N GLN A 301 17.21 1.76 -8.05
CA GLN A 301 17.77 0.55 -7.47
C GLN A 301 18.91 0.08 -8.37
N THR A 302 19.94 -0.53 -7.83
CA THR A 302 21.15 -0.92 -8.59
C THR A 302 21.35 -2.43 -8.72
N ARG A 303 20.64 -3.24 -7.92
CA ARG A 303 20.78 -4.70 -7.93
C ARG A 303 19.69 -5.37 -8.77
N ALA A 304 20.09 -5.87 -9.94
CA ALA A 304 19.21 -6.60 -10.84
C ALA A 304 18.60 -7.84 -10.19
N GLY A 305 17.29 -8.03 -10.37
CA GLY A 305 16.56 -9.17 -9.86
C GLY A 305 16.22 -9.10 -8.37
N PHE A 306 16.56 -8.00 -7.68
CA PHE A 306 16.18 -7.77 -6.30
C PHE A 306 15.23 -6.59 -6.16
N GLU A 307 13.94 -6.89 -6.00
CA GLU A 307 12.91 -5.86 -5.84
C GLU A 307 13.03 -5.08 -4.53
N SER A 308 13.74 -5.66 -3.56
CA SER A 308 13.97 -5.10 -2.23
C SER A 308 15.37 -4.47 -2.09
N ASP A 309 16.00 -4.12 -3.21
CA ASP A 309 17.13 -3.21 -3.19
C ASP A 309 16.66 -1.81 -2.78
N GLN A 310 17.47 -1.09 -2.03
CA GLN A 310 17.11 0.21 -1.53
C GLN A 310 16.84 1.19 -2.66
N TRP A 311 15.66 1.82 -2.64
CA TRP A 311 15.39 2.98 -3.47
C TRP A 311 16.24 4.18 -3.04
N ARG A 312 17.06 4.67 -3.97
CA ARG A 312 17.83 5.91 -3.84
C ARG A 312 17.22 6.99 -4.71
N LEU A 313 17.39 8.24 -4.33
CA LEU A 313 16.99 9.38 -5.13
C LEU A 313 18.16 9.85 -6.02
N ALA A 314 17.94 9.84 -7.32
CA ALA A 314 18.89 10.33 -8.32
C ALA A 314 18.35 11.57 -9.03
N VAL A 315 19.27 12.39 -9.53
CA VAL A 315 18.98 13.57 -10.33
C VAL A 315 19.86 13.57 -11.58
N LEU A 316 19.23 13.73 -12.74
CA LEU A 316 19.88 13.90 -14.03
C LEU A 316 19.77 15.36 -14.48
N ASP A 317 20.89 15.97 -14.83
CA ASP A 317 20.93 17.26 -15.53
C ASP A 317 20.51 17.03 -16.99
N VAL A 318 19.41 17.65 -17.41
CA VAL A 318 18.74 17.36 -18.70
C VAL A 318 19.61 17.77 -19.88
N GLN A 319 20.41 18.83 -19.74
CA GLN A 319 21.23 19.35 -20.83
C GLN A 319 22.48 18.51 -21.06
N SER A 320 23.19 18.17 -19.98
CA SER A 320 24.45 17.43 -20.05
C SER A 320 24.26 15.90 -20.04
N GLY A 321 23.12 15.41 -19.57
CA GLY A 321 22.87 13.99 -19.32
C GLY A 321 23.63 13.43 -18.12
N LYS A 322 24.29 14.29 -17.31
CA LYS A 322 25.04 13.86 -16.14
C LYS A 322 24.08 13.50 -15.00
N MET A 323 24.26 12.31 -14.43
CA MET A 323 23.51 11.81 -13.29
C MET A 323 24.28 11.99 -11.97
N ASN A 324 23.56 12.26 -10.89
CA ASN A 324 24.04 12.28 -9.51
C ASN A 324 23.03 11.59 -8.58
N THR A 325 23.47 10.56 -7.84
CA THR A 325 22.66 9.90 -6.81
C THR A 325 22.78 10.68 -5.50
N LEU A 326 21.71 11.35 -5.08
CA LEU A 326 21.71 12.25 -3.92
C LEU A 326 21.74 11.53 -2.58
N THR A 327 21.09 10.36 -2.49
CA THR A 327 20.89 9.65 -1.22
C THR A 327 21.67 8.33 -1.15
N ASP A 328 22.78 8.20 -1.86
CA ASP A 328 23.57 6.96 -1.88
C ASP A 328 24.13 6.59 -0.49
N ALA A 329 24.47 7.61 0.31
CA ALA A 329 24.98 7.43 1.68
C ALA A 329 23.88 7.35 2.75
N LEU A 330 22.62 7.60 2.38
CA LEU A 330 21.50 7.47 3.30
C LEU A 330 21.11 6.00 3.31
N ASP A 331 21.26 5.31 4.43
CA ASP A 331 20.84 3.90 4.57
C ASP A 331 19.33 3.79 4.88
N ARG A 332 18.50 4.53 4.14
CA ARG A 332 17.03 4.54 4.25
C ARG A 332 16.39 4.59 2.87
N TRP A 333 15.29 3.85 2.75
CA TRP A 333 14.57 3.61 1.52
C TRP A 333 13.73 4.84 1.14
N VAL A 334 13.98 5.45 -0.01
CA VAL A 334 13.22 6.64 -0.46
C VAL A 334 11.88 6.22 -1.04
N GLU A 335 10.78 6.71 -0.46
CA GLU A 335 9.42 6.38 -0.85
C GLU A 335 8.89 7.32 -1.94
N GLY A 336 8.61 8.58 -1.58
CA GLY A 336 8.12 9.61 -2.50
C GLY A 336 8.97 10.88 -2.44
N TYR A 337 8.88 11.73 -3.45
CA TYR A 337 9.56 13.01 -3.46
C TYR A 337 8.87 14.04 -4.34
N THR A 338 9.25 15.31 -4.14
CA THR A 338 8.75 16.45 -4.90
C THR A 338 9.78 17.58 -4.89
N TRP A 339 9.71 18.46 -5.89
CA TRP A 339 10.57 19.63 -5.98
C TRP A 339 10.02 20.80 -5.17
N SER A 340 10.91 21.60 -4.58
CA SER A 340 10.51 22.96 -4.20
C SER A 340 10.21 23.79 -5.45
N PRO A 341 9.25 24.74 -5.38
CA PRO A 341 8.91 25.60 -6.52
C PRO A 341 10.08 26.41 -7.12
N ASP A 342 11.16 26.59 -6.35
CA ASP A 342 12.36 27.32 -6.76
C ASP A 342 13.43 26.45 -7.47
N SER A 343 13.17 25.16 -7.71
CA SER A 343 14.09 24.15 -8.28
C SER A 343 15.39 23.90 -7.50
N LYS A 344 15.56 24.46 -6.30
CA LYS A 344 16.83 24.37 -5.56
C LYS A 344 16.91 23.18 -4.61
N ARG A 345 15.77 22.63 -4.22
CA ARG A 345 15.66 21.59 -3.19
C ARG A 345 14.72 20.50 -3.63
N ILE A 346 14.99 19.30 -3.15
CA ILE A 346 14.11 18.16 -3.26
C ILE A 346 13.67 17.74 -1.86
N PHE A 347 12.37 17.50 -1.72
CA PHE A 347 11.75 17.00 -0.51
C PHE A 347 11.39 15.55 -0.75
N PHE A 348 11.68 14.67 0.20
CA PHE A 348 11.48 13.24 0.02
C PHE A 348 11.12 12.56 1.34
N THR A 349 10.28 11.54 1.25
CA THR A 349 9.92 10.68 2.37
C THR A 349 10.78 9.43 2.33
N VAL A 350 11.04 8.86 3.50
CA VAL A 350 11.76 7.59 3.61
C VAL A 350 10.99 6.60 4.45
N ASP A 351 11.25 5.32 4.27
CA ASP A 351 10.91 4.32 5.29
C ASP A 351 11.99 4.34 6.39
N ASP A 352 11.57 4.59 7.64
CA ASP A 352 12.45 4.70 8.82
C ASP A 352 11.71 4.23 10.08
N HIS A 353 12.05 3.03 10.55
CA HIS A 353 11.56 2.47 11.82
C HIS A 353 10.03 2.52 11.99
N GLY A 354 9.27 2.01 11.01
CA GLY A 354 7.81 2.03 11.08
C GLY A 354 7.18 3.39 10.82
N THR A 355 7.92 4.38 10.32
CA THR A 355 7.39 5.72 10.03
C THR A 355 7.84 6.23 8.66
N ASN A 356 7.12 7.22 8.12
CA ASN A 356 7.56 7.91 6.89
C ASN A 356 7.83 9.39 7.13
N PRO A 357 9.00 9.76 7.69
CA PRO A 357 9.35 11.16 7.90
C PRO A 357 9.60 11.88 6.58
N LEU A 358 9.46 13.21 6.60
CA LEU A 358 9.74 14.08 5.47
C LEU A 358 11.09 14.79 5.65
N PHE A 359 11.96 14.59 4.68
CA PHE A 359 13.28 15.19 4.59
C PHE A 359 13.39 16.15 3.41
N MET A 360 14.45 16.95 3.43
CA MET A 360 14.79 17.92 2.39
C MET A 360 16.30 18.01 2.22
N MET A 361 16.76 18.17 0.98
CA MET A 361 18.16 18.47 0.67
C MET A 361 18.31 19.37 -0.57
N PRO A 362 19.46 20.03 -0.77
CA PRO A 362 19.77 20.74 -2.01
C PRO A 362 19.91 19.79 -3.21
N VAL A 363 19.50 20.25 -4.40
CA VAL A 363 19.58 19.45 -5.65
C VAL A 363 21.02 19.08 -6.05
N GLU A 364 21.99 19.92 -5.70
CA GLU A 364 23.42 19.66 -5.95
C GLU A 364 24.03 18.68 -4.94
N GLY A 365 23.23 18.13 -4.02
CA GLY A 365 23.69 17.37 -2.87
C GLY A 365 24.03 18.24 -1.66
N GLY A 366 24.29 17.60 -0.52
CA GLY A 366 24.59 18.28 0.75
C GLY A 366 23.85 17.67 1.93
N PRO A 367 23.83 18.36 3.08
CA PRO A 367 23.21 17.84 4.29
C PRO A 367 21.69 17.69 4.14
N ILE A 368 21.16 16.59 4.67
CA ILE A 368 19.73 16.33 4.78
C ILE A 368 19.19 17.08 6.00
N ARG A 369 18.02 17.72 5.84
CA ARG A 369 17.28 18.38 6.93
C ARG A 369 15.92 17.74 7.12
N THR A 370 15.56 17.46 8.37
CA THR A 370 14.22 17.01 8.76
C THR A 370 13.20 18.14 8.71
N ILE A 371 12.05 17.87 8.06
CA ILE A 371 10.93 18.79 7.92
C ILE A 371 9.76 18.37 8.82
N ALA A 372 9.42 17.08 8.79
CA ALA A 372 8.40 16.48 9.63
C ALA A 372 8.87 15.08 10.07
N GLN A 373 8.72 14.78 11.36
CA GLN A 373 9.06 13.50 11.98
C GLN A 373 8.20 13.32 13.24
N GLY A 374 7.97 12.07 13.65
CA GLY A 374 7.15 11.69 14.78
C GLY A 374 6.45 10.36 14.50
N PRO A 375 5.48 9.95 15.32
CA PRO A 375 4.66 8.76 15.07
C PRO A 375 3.64 9.06 13.95
N THR A 376 4.14 9.34 12.75
CA THR A 376 3.33 9.68 11.59
C THR A 376 4.02 9.25 10.30
N SER A 377 3.22 8.81 9.34
CA SER A 377 3.65 8.58 7.97
C SER A 377 3.13 9.70 7.08
N VAL A 378 4.05 10.37 6.39
CA VAL A 378 3.79 11.48 5.48
C VAL A 378 3.84 10.99 4.03
N SER A 379 2.94 11.48 3.19
CA SER A 379 2.97 11.26 1.73
C SER A 379 2.31 12.42 0.97
N GLY A 380 2.32 12.38 -0.37
CA GLY A 380 1.56 13.32 -1.21
C GLY A 380 1.95 14.80 -1.08
N VAL A 381 3.22 15.08 -0.75
CA VAL A 381 3.72 16.42 -0.45
C VAL A 381 3.63 17.35 -1.66
N GLN A 382 3.02 18.52 -1.49
CA GLN A 382 2.86 19.55 -2.54
C GLN A 382 3.01 20.96 -1.98
N PHE A 383 3.41 21.91 -2.83
CA PHE A 383 3.68 23.30 -2.44
C PHE A 383 2.76 24.29 -3.15
N THR A 384 2.39 25.37 -2.46
CA THR A 384 1.85 26.55 -3.12
C THR A 384 2.91 27.18 -4.03
N GLY A 385 2.49 27.79 -5.14
CA GLY A 385 3.43 28.41 -6.10
C GLY A 385 4.30 29.52 -5.50
N ASP A 386 3.89 30.15 -4.40
CA ASP A 386 4.67 31.14 -3.67
C ASP A 386 5.68 30.53 -2.67
N ASN A 387 5.74 29.20 -2.59
CA ASN A 387 6.61 28.41 -1.71
C ASN A 387 6.46 28.74 -0.21
N LYS A 388 5.29 29.22 0.25
CA LYS A 388 5.06 29.51 1.67
C LYS A 388 4.33 28.40 2.42
N THR A 389 3.44 27.70 1.72
CA THR A 389 2.61 26.66 2.30
C THR A 389 2.89 25.34 1.60
N MET A 390 2.89 24.28 2.39
CA MET A 390 2.98 22.90 1.93
C MET A 390 1.73 22.16 2.42
N ILE A 391 1.20 21.29 1.58
CA ILE A 391 0.23 20.28 2.00
C ILE A 391 0.87 18.89 1.97
N TYR A 392 0.36 17.98 2.78
CA TYR A 392 0.72 16.58 2.74
C TYR A 392 -0.44 15.72 3.26
N MET A 393 -0.44 14.44 2.92
CA MET A 393 -1.30 13.44 3.54
C MET A 393 -0.56 12.86 4.75
N GLY A 394 -1.21 12.84 5.91
CA GLY A 394 -0.64 12.36 7.16
C GLY A 394 -1.53 11.30 7.80
N GLN A 395 -0.90 10.28 8.38
CA GLN A 395 -1.57 9.21 9.14
C GLN A 395 -0.70 8.72 10.29
N SER A 396 -1.28 7.93 11.18
CA SER A 396 -0.57 7.10 12.17
C SER A 396 -1.26 5.73 12.29
N GLY A 397 -0.68 4.77 13.01
CA GLY A 397 -1.33 3.50 13.31
C GLY A 397 -2.60 3.65 14.18
N SER A 398 -2.86 4.87 14.68
CA SER A 398 -4.05 5.25 15.45
C SER A 398 -4.82 6.44 14.86
N GLN A 399 -4.48 6.88 13.64
CA GLN A 399 -5.15 7.98 12.94
C GLN A 399 -5.24 7.67 11.43
N PRO A 400 -6.45 7.55 10.86
CA PRO A 400 -6.63 7.45 9.41
C PRO A 400 -6.04 8.65 8.67
N VAL A 401 -5.82 8.49 7.36
CA VAL A 401 -5.31 9.56 6.50
C VAL A 401 -6.19 10.81 6.57
N GLU A 402 -5.56 11.95 6.85
CA GLU A 402 -6.13 13.28 6.65
C GLU A 402 -5.13 14.15 5.86
N ILE A 403 -5.63 15.20 5.20
CA ILE A 403 -4.79 16.20 4.52
C ILE A 403 -4.40 17.26 5.54
N PHE A 404 -3.13 17.58 5.64
CA PHE A 404 -2.59 18.63 6.50
C PHE A 404 -2.03 19.78 5.69
N LYS A 405 -2.07 20.98 6.26
CA LYS A 405 -1.31 22.13 5.79
C LYS A 405 -0.26 22.54 6.81
N VAL A 406 0.90 22.99 6.32
CA VAL A 406 2.03 23.43 7.14
C VAL A 406 2.82 24.52 6.39
N LEU A 407 3.64 25.29 7.11
CA LEU A 407 4.63 26.15 6.46
C LEU A 407 5.65 25.31 5.70
N SER A 408 6.06 25.76 4.52
CA SER A 408 7.10 25.09 3.72
C SER A 408 8.46 24.99 4.43
N SER A 409 8.70 25.82 5.46
CA SER A 409 9.87 25.75 6.32
C SER A 409 9.81 24.66 7.40
N GLY A 410 8.70 23.93 7.50
CA GLY A 410 8.42 22.93 8.54
C GLY A 410 7.62 23.49 9.72
N GLY A 411 7.23 22.60 10.63
CA GLY A 411 6.41 22.91 11.81
C GLY A 411 5.31 21.87 12.04
N ALA A 412 4.46 22.10 13.04
CA ALA A 412 3.29 21.25 13.26
C ALA A 412 2.23 21.51 12.17
N GLY A 413 1.84 20.47 11.46
CA GLY A 413 0.74 20.54 10.49
C GLY A 413 -0.60 20.77 11.18
N THR A 414 -1.50 21.46 10.49
CA THR A 414 -2.91 21.60 10.89
C THR A 414 -3.77 20.79 9.93
N PRO A 415 -4.68 19.92 10.41
CA PRO A 415 -5.57 19.18 9.54
C PRO A 415 -6.44 20.16 8.73
N LEU A 416 -6.56 19.87 7.44
CA LEU A 416 -7.40 20.58 6.49
C LEU A 416 -8.73 19.84 6.30
N THR A 417 -8.68 18.52 6.39
CA THR A 417 -9.84 17.63 6.34
C THR A 417 -10.13 17.06 7.73
N HIS A 418 -11.41 16.75 7.95
CA HIS A 418 -11.98 16.27 9.21
C HIS A 418 -13.05 15.21 8.93
N LEU A 419 -12.87 14.40 7.88
CA LEU A 419 -13.90 13.47 7.42
C LEU A 419 -14.13 12.31 8.38
N ASN A 420 -13.12 12.01 9.22
CA ASN A 420 -13.16 10.88 10.14
C ASN A 420 -13.36 11.28 11.61
N ASP A 421 -13.53 12.57 11.91
CA ASP A 421 -13.65 13.10 13.28
C ASP A 421 -14.76 12.40 14.08
N GLU A 422 -15.91 12.12 13.47
CA GLU A 422 -17.01 11.41 14.15
C GLU A 422 -16.59 10.00 14.58
N VAL A 423 -15.93 9.24 13.69
CA VAL A 423 -15.51 7.86 13.96
C VAL A 423 -14.41 7.85 15.02
N VAL A 424 -13.37 8.65 14.87
CA VAL A 424 -12.23 8.68 15.83
C VAL A 424 -12.63 9.25 17.20
N ASN A 425 -13.70 10.06 17.27
CA ASN A 425 -14.24 10.53 18.55
C ASN A 425 -15.18 9.52 19.21
N THR A 426 -15.83 8.66 18.43
CA THR A 426 -16.74 7.62 18.93
C THR A 426 -15.98 6.37 19.38
N TYR A 427 -14.92 5.99 18.66
CA TYR A 427 -14.19 4.74 18.87
C TYR A 427 -12.76 4.99 19.38
N GLN A 428 -12.27 4.13 20.27
CA GLN A 428 -10.92 4.19 20.81
C GLN A 428 -9.93 3.55 19.85
N LEU A 429 -9.09 4.38 19.24
CA LEU A 429 -7.86 3.98 18.57
C LEU A 429 -6.71 4.17 19.56
N THR A 430 -5.96 3.11 19.86
CA THR A 430 -4.87 3.12 20.84
C THR A 430 -3.55 3.40 20.12
N PRO A 431 -2.78 4.45 20.48
CA PRO A 431 -1.45 4.67 19.90
C PRO A 431 -0.54 3.44 20.03
N LEU A 432 0.31 3.23 19.04
CA LEU A 432 1.27 2.14 19.03
C LEU A 432 2.42 2.45 20.02
N GLU A 433 2.85 1.45 20.78
CA GLU A 433 4.03 1.53 21.63
C GLU A 433 5.20 0.81 20.97
N SER A 434 6.23 1.56 20.56
CA SER A 434 7.49 0.97 20.07
C SER A 434 8.29 0.38 21.24
N VAL A 435 8.72 -0.86 21.06
CA VAL A 435 9.60 -1.59 21.98
C VAL A 435 10.74 -2.23 21.20
N TRP A 436 11.92 -2.33 21.82
CA TRP A 436 13.10 -2.91 21.20
C TRP A 436 13.56 -4.13 21.97
N VAL A 437 13.54 -5.28 21.32
CA VAL A 437 13.98 -6.57 21.88
C VAL A 437 15.32 -6.96 21.25
N SER A 438 16.09 -7.82 21.92
CA SER A 438 17.32 -8.36 21.31
C SER A 438 16.94 -9.67 20.62
N GLY A 439 17.19 -9.76 19.32
CA GLY A 439 17.03 -10.98 18.54
C GLY A 439 18.07 -12.05 18.89
N GLY A 440 18.02 -13.18 18.18
CA GLY A 440 18.88 -14.35 18.47
C GLY A 440 20.38 -14.06 18.40
N ASP A 441 20.80 -13.14 17.53
CA ASP A 441 22.20 -12.71 17.36
C ASP A 441 22.56 -11.42 18.13
N GLY A 442 21.63 -10.90 18.94
CA GLY A 442 21.80 -9.67 19.71
C GLY A 442 21.43 -8.38 18.98
N THR A 443 21.07 -8.46 17.69
CA THR A 443 20.53 -7.31 16.94
C THR A 443 19.26 -6.78 17.59
N LYS A 444 19.05 -5.46 17.54
CA LYS A 444 17.85 -4.85 18.11
C LYS A 444 16.71 -4.92 17.10
N ILE A 445 15.62 -5.56 17.52
CA ILE A 445 14.41 -5.79 16.73
C ILE A 445 13.34 -4.87 17.31
N GLU A 446 12.85 -3.96 16.49
CA GLU A 446 11.70 -3.15 16.87
C GLU A 446 10.42 -3.97 16.76
N SER A 447 9.48 -3.69 17.66
CA SER A 447 8.13 -4.22 17.59
C SER A 447 7.17 -3.16 18.09
N PHE A 448 5.98 -3.13 17.51
CA PHE A 448 4.91 -2.26 17.98
C PHE A 448 3.90 -3.05 18.82
N ILE A 449 3.45 -2.45 19.93
CA ILE A 449 2.41 -3.01 20.78
C ILE A 449 1.16 -2.13 20.73
N VAL A 450 0.01 -2.74 20.46
CA VAL A 450 -1.31 -2.09 20.58
C VAL A 450 -2.07 -2.75 21.73
N LYS A 451 -2.41 -1.94 22.73
CA LYS A 451 -3.20 -2.38 23.89
C LYS A 451 -4.69 -2.32 23.59
N PRO A 452 -5.49 -3.23 24.17
CA PRO A 452 -6.94 -3.20 24.02
C PRO A 452 -7.54 -1.90 24.59
N PRO A 453 -8.74 -1.49 24.16
CA PRO A 453 -9.45 -0.36 24.74
C PRO A 453 -9.73 -0.60 26.23
N GLU A 454 -9.87 0.49 27.00
CA GLU A 454 -10.04 0.44 28.46
C GLU A 454 -8.98 -0.42 29.20
N PHE A 455 -7.76 -0.47 28.66
CA PHE A 455 -6.67 -1.25 29.22
C PHE A 455 -6.43 -0.98 30.71
N ASN A 456 -6.34 -2.06 31.49
CA ASN A 456 -6.00 -2.03 32.91
C ASN A 456 -4.80 -2.96 33.16
N PRO A 457 -3.65 -2.43 33.62
CA PRO A 457 -2.45 -3.25 33.85
C PRO A 457 -2.61 -4.33 34.94
N ALA A 458 -3.68 -4.27 35.76
CA ALA A 458 -4.00 -5.32 36.73
C ALA A 458 -4.68 -6.56 36.11
N ASN A 459 -5.21 -6.45 34.88
CA ASN A 459 -5.84 -7.56 34.17
C ASN A 459 -4.80 -8.42 33.44
N LYS A 460 -5.22 -9.62 33.04
CA LYS A 460 -4.46 -10.54 32.20
C LYS A 460 -5.14 -10.70 30.84
N TYR A 461 -4.46 -10.30 29.77
CA TYR A 461 -4.97 -10.29 28.40
C TYR A 461 -4.36 -11.43 27.57
N PRO A 462 -5.11 -12.03 26.62
CA PRO A 462 -4.50 -12.81 25.56
C PRO A 462 -3.63 -11.92 24.68
N ALA A 463 -2.63 -12.49 24.01
CA ALA A 463 -1.77 -11.75 23.10
C ALA A 463 -1.81 -12.34 21.69
N LEU A 464 -1.81 -11.48 20.68
CA LEU A 464 -1.71 -11.84 19.27
C LEU A 464 -0.37 -11.35 18.74
N VAL A 465 0.49 -12.26 18.29
CA VAL A 465 1.69 -11.93 17.50
C VAL A 465 1.28 -11.86 16.04
N GLN A 466 1.29 -10.66 15.48
CA GLN A 466 0.86 -10.38 14.11
C GLN A 466 2.10 -10.19 13.21
N ILE A 467 2.28 -11.09 12.25
CA ILE A 467 3.50 -11.16 11.42
C ILE A 467 3.19 -10.58 10.04
N HIS A 468 3.97 -9.59 9.58
CA HIS A 468 3.74 -8.95 8.28
C HIS A 468 4.13 -9.85 7.11
N GLY A 469 3.55 -9.56 5.94
CA GLY A 469 3.99 -10.10 4.65
C GLY A 469 5.23 -9.38 4.12
N GLY A 470 5.74 -9.79 2.96
CA GLY A 470 7.01 -9.32 2.42
C GLY A 470 7.84 -10.52 1.93
N PRO A 471 9.03 -10.79 2.50
CA PRO A 471 9.46 -10.40 3.84
C PRO A 471 9.95 -8.95 3.98
N GLN A 472 10.26 -8.27 2.87
CA GLN A 472 10.75 -6.89 2.90
C GLN A 472 9.60 -5.87 2.94
N SER A 473 9.05 -5.70 4.14
CA SER A 473 8.08 -4.67 4.51
C SER A 473 8.23 -4.39 6.02
N ASP A 474 7.37 -3.57 6.59
CA ASP A 474 7.40 -3.21 8.00
C ASP A 474 5.98 -3.03 8.58
N TRP A 475 5.87 -3.23 9.88
CA TRP A 475 4.79 -2.67 10.69
C TRP A 475 5.17 -1.30 11.22
N GLY A 476 4.17 -0.46 11.45
CA GLY A 476 4.39 0.86 12.02
C GLY A 476 3.16 1.74 11.97
N GLU A 477 3.40 3.03 11.75
CA GLU A 477 2.43 4.12 11.83
C GLU A 477 1.63 4.33 10.53
N THR A 478 1.63 3.36 9.62
CA THR A 478 0.71 3.37 8.46
C THR A 478 -0.65 2.79 8.86
N PHE A 479 -1.74 3.53 8.61
CA PHE A 479 -3.08 3.08 8.96
C PHE A 479 -3.60 2.06 7.94
N SER A 480 -3.58 0.78 8.30
CA SER A 480 -4.01 -0.27 7.37
C SER A 480 -5.51 -0.56 7.44
N TYR A 481 -6.15 -0.80 6.30
CA TYR A 481 -7.55 -1.30 6.22
C TYR A 481 -7.63 -2.84 6.14
N ARG A 482 -6.48 -3.51 6.11
CA ARG A 482 -6.29 -4.97 6.14
C ARG A 482 -5.38 -5.28 7.31
N TRP A 483 -5.52 -6.41 8.01
CA TRP A 483 -4.63 -6.71 9.13
C TRP A 483 -4.53 -5.56 10.16
N ASN A 484 -5.63 -4.84 10.42
CA ASN A 484 -5.59 -3.66 11.28
C ASN A 484 -5.48 -4.07 12.77
N ALA A 485 -4.36 -3.75 13.41
CA ALA A 485 -4.10 -4.09 14.81
C ALA A 485 -5.14 -3.51 15.79
N GLN A 486 -5.75 -2.37 15.48
CA GLN A 486 -6.79 -1.75 16.31
C GLN A 486 -8.04 -2.63 16.38
N VAL A 487 -8.38 -3.36 15.30
CA VAL A 487 -9.53 -4.27 15.27
C VAL A 487 -9.29 -5.48 16.19
N PHE A 488 -8.08 -6.05 16.16
CA PHE A 488 -7.72 -7.15 17.05
C PHE A 488 -7.56 -6.70 18.50
N ALA A 489 -7.03 -5.50 18.73
CA ALA A 489 -6.98 -4.88 20.05
C ALA A 489 -8.41 -4.61 20.59
N GLY A 490 -9.31 -4.13 19.73
CA GLY A 490 -10.74 -3.98 20.02
C GLY A 490 -11.44 -5.31 20.37
N ALA A 491 -10.94 -6.44 19.86
CA ALA A 491 -11.37 -7.78 20.24
C ALA A 491 -10.77 -8.29 21.56
N GLY A 492 -9.97 -7.48 22.26
CA GLY A 492 -9.45 -7.76 23.60
C GLY A 492 -8.02 -8.30 23.65
N TYR A 493 -7.29 -8.29 22.54
CA TYR A 493 -5.91 -8.75 22.47
C TYR A 493 -4.91 -7.64 22.78
N VAL A 494 -3.81 -7.98 23.43
CA VAL A 494 -2.56 -7.22 23.27
C VAL A 494 -1.96 -7.65 21.93
N VAL A 495 -1.87 -6.76 20.96
CA VAL A 495 -1.34 -7.07 19.64
C VAL A 495 0.13 -6.68 19.60
N ALA A 496 1.00 -7.60 19.20
CA ALA A 496 2.42 -7.38 19.01
C ALA A 496 2.78 -7.55 17.54
N MET A 497 3.48 -6.56 17.00
CA MET A 497 3.80 -6.42 15.58
C MET A 497 5.32 -6.30 15.42
N PRO A 498 6.06 -7.42 15.36
CA PRO A 498 7.51 -7.38 15.19
C PRO A 498 7.94 -7.07 13.76
N ASN A 499 9.07 -6.36 13.63
CA ASN A 499 9.78 -6.10 12.38
C ASN A 499 11.11 -6.90 12.38
N PRO A 500 11.06 -8.21 12.06
CA PRO A 500 12.23 -9.09 12.09
C PRO A 500 13.26 -8.76 11.01
N HIS A 501 14.44 -9.39 11.06
CA HIS A 501 15.39 -9.37 9.94
C HIS A 501 14.68 -9.62 8.61
N GLY A 502 15.00 -8.82 7.60
CA GLY A 502 14.25 -8.73 6.35
C GLY A 502 13.39 -7.48 6.23
N SER A 503 12.89 -6.91 7.32
CA SER A 503 12.05 -5.71 7.26
C SER A 503 12.77 -4.50 6.63
N THR A 504 12.00 -3.61 6.03
CA THR A 504 12.46 -2.32 5.51
C THR A 504 12.50 -1.26 6.63
N GLY A 505 13.15 -0.12 6.40
CA GLY A 505 13.24 0.97 7.38
C GLY A 505 14.37 0.85 8.43
N TYR A 506 15.09 -0.28 8.46
CA TYR A 506 16.20 -0.54 9.41
C TYR A 506 17.60 -0.52 8.76
N GLY A 507 17.66 -0.31 7.44
CA GLY A 507 18.90 -0.28 6.64
C GLY A 507 19.07 -1.53 5.77
N GLN A 508 19.80 -1.40 4.67
CA GLN A 508 19.83 -2.45 3.64
C GLN A 508 20.41 -3.77 4.14
N ALA A 509 21.39 -3.75 5.04
CA ALA A 509 21.97 -4.97 5.60
C ALA A 509 20.95 -5.75 6.44
N PHE A 510 20.01 -5.06 7.09
CA PHE A 510 18.92 -5.70 7.84
C PHE A 510 17.89 -6.31 6.88
N THR A 511 17.54 -5.60 5.81
CA THR A 511 16.65 -6.07 4.75
C THR A 511 17.24 -7.28 3.98
N ASP A 512 18.55 -7.29 3.71
CA ASP A 512 19.24 -8.38 3.03
C ASP A 512 19.34 -9.67 3.87
N ALA A 513 19.22 -9.55 5.20
CA ALA A 513 19.49 -10.65 6.12
C ALA A 513 18.49 -11.82 6.03
N VAL A 514 17.34 -11.63 5.39
CA VAL A 514 16.35 -12.69 5.18
C VAL A 514 16.68 -13.59 3.97
N SER A 515 17.39 -13.07 2.97
CA SER A 515 17.69 -13.83 1.75
C SER A 515 18.60 -15.02 2.07
N GLY A 516 18.14 -16.23 1.76
CA GLY A 516 18.77 -17.51 2.11
C GLY A 516 18.50 -18.00 3.54
N ASP A 517 17.68 -17.29 4.32
CA ASP A 517 17.48 -17.53 5.75
C ASP A 517 16.03 -17.33 6.24
N TRP A 518 15.04 -17.59 5.38
CA TRP A 518 13.61 -17.32 5.66
C TRP A 518 13.08 -17.85 7.00
N GLY A 519 13.51 -19.05 7.40
CA GLY A 519 13.12 -19.68 8.67
C GLY A 519 14.16 -19.56 9.79
N GLY A 520 15.24 -18.80 9.58
CA GLY A 520 16.36 -18.62 10.51
C GLY A 520 16.19 -17.37 11.37
N LYS A 521 17.03 -16.35 11.17
CA LYS A 521 17.01 -15.11 11.96
C LYS A 521 15.62 -14.47 12.09
N PRO A 522 14.79 -14.37 11.03
CA PRO A 522 13.49 -13.76 11.19
C PRO A 522 12.58 -14.53 12.16
N TYR A 523 12.68 -15.86 12.17
CA TYR A 523 11.95 -16.70 13.13
C TYR A 523 12.43 -16.43 14.56
N ASP A 524 13.74 -16.38 14.79
CA ASP A 524 14.33 -16.09 16.10
C ASP A 524 13.90 -14.73 16.63
N ASP A 525 13.85 -13.71 15.77
CA ASP A 525 13.40 -12.36 16.12
C ASP A 525 11.92 -12.33 16.53
N ILE A 526 11.06 -13.02 15.79
CA ILE A 526 9.63 -13.13 16.10
C ILE A 526 9.45 -13.88 17.42
N MET A 527 10.24 -14.94 17.67
CA MET A 527 10.20 -15.65 18.95
C MET A 527 10.69 -14.79 20.11
N ALA A 528 11.73 -13.96 19.91
CA ALA A 528 12.21 -13.00 20.91
C ALA A 528 11.15 -11.93 21.24
N ALA A 529 10.44 -11.42 20.22
CA ALA A 529 9.31 -10.52 20.42
C ALA A 529 8.16 -11.22 21.17
N ALA A 530 7.84 -12.48 20.83
CA ALA A 530 6.85 -13.27 21.53
C ALA A 530 7.24 -13.52 23.01
N ASP A 531 8.51 -13.77 23.31
CA ASP A 531 9.02 -13.90 24.67
C ASP A 531 8.90 -12.61 25.46
N TYR A 532 9.27 -11.48 24.85
CA TYR A 532 9.08 -10.17 25.48
C TYR A 532 7.62 -9.93 25.85
N VAL A 533 6.71 -10.14 24.89
CA VAL A 533 5.27 -9.91 25.07
C VAL A 533 4.69 -10.87 26.11
N GLY A 534 5.05 -12.14 26.06
CA GLY A 534 4.60 -13.15 27.03
C GLY A 534 5.04 -12.88 28.47
N ASN A 535 6.13 -12.14 28.65
CA ASN A 535 6.65 -11.74 29.96
C ASN A 535 6.08 -10.41 30.50
N LEU A 536 5.25 -9.71 29.73
CA LEU A 536 4.60 -8.49 30.20
C LEU A 536 3.64 -8.83 31.37
N PRO A 537 3.60 -8.02 32.44
CA PRO A 537 2.86 -8.34 33.66
C PRO A 537 1.34 -8.42 33.46
N TYR A 538 0.83 -7.86 32.36
CA TYR A 538 -0.59 -7.88 31.98
C TYR A 538 -0.91 -8.88 30.86
N VAL A 539 0.07 -9.63 30.35
CA VAL A 539 -0.17 -10.69 29.36
C VAL A 539 -0.30 -12.04 30.06
N ASP A 540 -1.20 -12.86 29.52
CA ASP A 540 -1.32 -14.27 29.84
C ASP A 540 -0.58 -15.10 28.78
N LYS A 541 0.62 -15.56 29.13
CA LYS A 541 1.47 -16.36 28.23
C LYS A 541 0.81 -17.65 27.75
N ASP A 542 -0.16 -18.19 28.49
CA ASP A 542 -0.86 -19.42 28.13
C ASP A 542 -2.05 -19.15 27.20
N ARG A 543 -2.25 -17.89 26.79
CA ARG A 543 -3.26 -17.44 25.81
C ARG A 543 -2.65 -16.60 24.69
N MET A 544 -1.45 -16.99 24.26
CA MET A 544 -0.80 -16.41 23.08
C MET A 544 -1.24 -17.11 21.80
N VAL A 545 -1.47 -16.33 20.76
CA VAL A 545 -1.80 -16.79 19.40
C VAL A 545 -0.95 -16.02 18.39
N ALA A 546 -0.83 -16.54 17.16
CA ALA A 546 -0.14 -15.84 16.09
C ALA A 546 -0.95 -15.87 14.78
N ALA A 547 -0.80 -14.82 13.97
CA ALA A 547 -1.43 -14.71 12.67
C ALA A 547 -0.53 -13.96 11.69
N GLY A 548 -0.58 -14.32 10.41
CA GLY A 548 0.18 -13.65 9.37
C GLY A 548 -0.35 -13.98 7.98
N GLY A 549 0.03 -13.17 7.00
CA GLY A 549 -0.29 -13.43 5.61
C GLY A 549 0.89 -13.27 4.66
N SER A 550 0.83 -13.90 3.48
CA SER A 550 1.96 -13.93 2.54
C SER A 550 3.20 -14.56 3.19
N TYR A 551 4.37 -13.91 3.18
CA TYR A 551 5.52 -14.31 4.01
C TYR A 551 5.16 -14.49 5.50
N GLY A 552 4.29 -13.64 6.07
CA GLY A 552 3.81 -13.84 7.43
C GLY A 552 3.00 -15.13 7.58
N GLY A 553 2.29 -15.56 6.54
CA GLY A 553 1.62 -16.86 6.47
C GLY A 553 2.62 -18.01 6.36
N TYR A 554 3.67 -17.87 5.56
CA TYR A 554 4.82 -18.79 5.55
C TYR A 554 5.40 -18.96 6.95
N MET A 555 5.59 -17.86 7.68
CA MET A 555 6.15 -17.92 9.03
C MET A 555 5.20 -18.60 10.02
N ILE A 556 3.88 -18.47 9.84
CA ILE A 556 2.90 -19.25 10.61
C ILE A 556 3.02 -20.75 10.31
N ASP A 557 3.19 -21.10 9.03
CA ASP A 557 3.37 -22.49 8.59
C ASP A 557 4.72 -23.05 9.07
N TRP A 558 5.76 -22.21 9.17
CA TRP A 558 7.04 -22.54 9.77
C TRP A 558 6.91 -22.77 11.29
N ILE A 559 6.21 -21.89 12.01
CA ILE A 559 5.91 -22.01 13.44
C ILE A 559 5.25 -23.35 13.76
N LEU A 560 4.33 -23.82 12.91
CA LEU A 560 3.67 -25.13 13.06
C LEU A 560 4.65 -26.30 13.20
N GLY A 561 5.81 -26.22 12.54
CA GLY A 561 6.85 -27.26 12.56
C GLY A 561 7.86 -27.12 13.71
N HIS A 562 7.89 -25.97 14.39
CA HIS A 562 9.04 -25.59 15.24
C HIS A 562 8.67 -25.25 16.69
N THR A 563 7.40 -24.97 17.00
CA THR A 563 6.96 -24.72 18.38
C THR A 563 5.48 -24.96 18.62
N ASP A 564 5.11 -25.29 19.85
CA ASP A 564 3.73 -25.50 20.33
C ASP A 564 3.29 -24.44 21.38
N ARG A 565 4.05 -23.34 21.51
CA ARG A 565 3.76 -22.29 22.50
C ARG A 565 2.45 -21.53 22.25
N PHE A 566 2.03 -21.41 20.99
CA PHE A 566 0.82 -20.71 20.59
C PHE A 566 -0.42 -21.61 20.70
N LYS A 567 -1.55 -21.07 21.14
CA LYS A 567 -2.80 -21.84 21.32
C LYS A 567 -3.62 -22.00 20.05
N ALA A 568 -3.42 -21.08 19.11
CA ALA A 568 -4.01 -21.14 17.78
C ALA A 568 -3.19 -20.28 16.82
N LEU A 569 -3.27 -20.65 15.55
CA LEU A 569 -2.59 -20.01 14.44
C LEU A 569 -3.58 -19.63 13.33
N VAL A 570 -3.26 -18.57 12.59
CA VAL A 570 -3.97 -18.18 11.36
C VAL A 570 -2.95 -17.95 10.25
N SER A 571 -2.99 -18.82 9.23
CA SER A 571 -2.21 -18.69 8.00
C SER A 571 -3.13 -18.15 6.90
N HIS A 572 -2.79 -17.01 6.31
CA HIS A 572 -3.56 -16.40 5.22
C HIS A 572 -2.71 -16.23 3.97
N ALA A 573 -3.07 -16.87 2.86
CA ALA A 573 -2.26 -16.84 1.64
C ALA A 573 -0.77 -17.10 1.93
N GLY A 574 -0.49 -18.08 2.81
CA GLY A 574 0.85 -18.43 3.26
C GLY A 574 1.56 -19.34 2.26
N VAL A 575 2.87 -19.19 2.13
CA VAL A 575 3.70 -20.10 1.34
C VAL A 575 4.02 -21.33 2.17
N TYR A 576 3.63 -22.51 1.70
CA TYR A 576 3.74 -23.76 2.45
C TYR A 576 4.78 -24.73 1.86
N ASP A 577 4.79 -24.90 0.54
CA ASP A 577 5.74 -25.70 -0.21
C ASP A 577 6.54 -24.82 -1.18
N LEU A 578 7.83 -24.62 -0.88
CA LEU A 578 8.67 -23.67 -1.62
C LEU A 578 8.99 -24.13 -3.05
N ARG A 579 9.05 -25.46 -3.30
CA ARG A 579 9.32 -26.00 -4.64
C ARG A 579 8.10 -25.77 -5.54
N SER A 580 6.90 -26.07 -5.02
CA SER A 580 5.63 -25.76 -5.67
C SER A 580 5.50 -24.26 -5.91
N GLU A 581 5.87 -23.43 -4.94
CA GLU A 581 5.77 -21.98 -5.04
C GLU A 581 6.62 -21.44 -6.19
N ALA A 582 7.90 -21.77 -6.23
CA ALA A 582 8.80 -21.31 -7.28
C ALA A 582 8.38 -21.74 -8.70
N GLY A 583 7.58 -22.81 -8.82
CA GLY A 583 7.03 -23.26 -10.10
C GLY A 583 5.69 -22.64 -10.48
N THR A 584 5.02 -21.94 -9.55
CA THR A 584 3.63 -21.49 -9.75
C THR A 584 3.40 -20.01 -9.45
N THR A 585 4.27 -19.35 -8.68
CA THR A 585 4.28 -17.89 -8.54
C THR A 585 4.68 -17.22 -9.85
N GLU A 586 4.33 -15.95 -9.99
CA GLU A 586 4.47 -15.20 -11.24
C GLU A 586 5.67 -14.24 -11.26
N GLU A 587 6.12 -13.78 -10.09
CA GLU A 587 7.29 -12.92 -9.89
C GLU A 587 8.54 -13.79 -9.59
N LEU A 588 9.09 -14.46 -10.61
CA LEU A 588 10.19 -15.42 -10.45
C LEU A 588 11.54 -14.80 -10.05
N TRP A 589 11.71 -13.47 -10.15
CA TRP A 589 12.88 -12.79 -9.60
C TRP A 589 12.97 -12.98 -8.08
N PHE A 590 11.82 -13.01 -7.40
CA PHE A 590 11.74 -13.12 -5.96
C PHE A 590 12.25 -14.47 -5.42
N PRO A 591 11.69 -15.64 -5.79
CA PRO A 591 12.22 -16.93 -5.30
C PRO A 591 13.65 -17.18 -5.78
N LYS A 592 14.04 -16.66 -6.95
CA LYS A 592 15.40 -16.78 -7.45
C LYS A 592 16.40 -16.02 -6.56
N TRP A 593 16.05 -14.82 -6.10
CA TRP A 593 16.89 -14.04 -5.20
C TRP A 593 16.90 -14.64 -3.78
N GLU A 594 15.71 -14.84 -3.20
CA GLU A 594 15.55 -15.27 -1.81
C GLU A 594 16.12 -16.66 -1.54
N PHE A 595 16.08 -17.57 -2.52
CA PHE A 595 16.63 -18.93 -2.37
C PHE A 595 17.93 -19.15 -3.17
N GLN A 596 18.54 -18.06 -3.66
CA GLN A 596 19.84 -18.06 -4.32
C GLN A 596 19.92 -19.02 -5.53
N GLY A 597 18.87 -19.05 -6.33
CA GLY A 597 18.68 -19.96 -7.47
C GLY A 597 17.30 -20.62 -7.44
N PHE A 598 16.93 -21.28 -8.53
CA PHE A 598 15.68 -22.05 -8.63
C PHE A 598 15.77 -23.43 -7.94
N PRO A 599 14.65 -24.15 -7.72
CA PRO A 599 14.66 -25.45 -7.03
C PRO A 599 15.52 -26.55 -7.68
N TRP A 600 15.80 -26.43 -8.98
CA TRP A 600 16.69 -27.35 -9.71
C TRP A 600 18.16 -26.89 -9.73
N GLU A 601 18.44 -25.67 -9.28
CA GLU A 601 19.78 -25.11 -9.14
C GLU A 601 20.26 -25.21 -7.68
N ASN A 602 19.38 -24.95 -6.71
CA ASN A 602 19.67 -24.97 -5.27
C ASN A 602 18.66 -25.80 -4.46
N PRO A 603 18.49 -27.11 -4.75
CA PRO A 603 17.45 -27.93 -4.13
C PRO A 603 17.51 -27.98 -2.59
N GLU A 604 18.71 -27.95 -2.01
CA GLU A 604 18.91 -28.02 -0.56
C GLU A 604 18.34 -26.81 0.18
N MET A 605 18.43 -25.61 -0.42
CA MET A 605 17.86 -24.39 0.17
C MET A 605 16.33 -24.46 0.26
N TYR A 606 15.69 -24.97 -0.79
CA TYR A 606 14.24 -25.16 -0.82
C TYR A 606 13.80 -26.24 0.18
N ASP A 607 14.51 -27.37 0.26
CA ASP A 607 14.16 -28.43 1.22
C ASP A 607 14.36 -27.99 2.68
N LYS A 608 15.42 -27.22 2.96
CA LYS A 608 15.73 -26.74 4.31
C LYS A 608 14.63 -25.84 4.85
N TRP A 609 14.13 -24.92 4.04
CA TRP A 609 13.26 -23.83 4.49
C TRP A 609 11.77 -24.05 4.20
N SER A 610 11.37 -25.20 3.64
CA SER A 610 9.96 -25.45 3.29
C SER A 610 9.16 -26.01 4.47
N PRO A 611 8.08 -25.34 4.94
CA PRO A 611 7.19 -25.85 5.97
C PRO A 611 6.65 -27.26 5.68
N SER A 612 6.43 -27.58 4.41
CA SER A 612 5.98 -28.90 3.94
C SER A 612 6.89 -30.07 4.37
N MET A 613 8.15 -29.80 4.73
CA MET A 613 9.10 -30.81 5.22
C MET A 613 8.91 -31.17 6.70
N PHE A 614 8.08 -30.42 7.44
CA PHE A 614 7.91 -30.53 8.89
C PHE A 614 6.51 -30.96 9.33
N VAL A 615 5.69 -31.48 8.41
CA VAL A 615 4.28 -31.87 8.64
C VAL A 615 4.08 -32.76 9.88
N LYS A 616 5.04 -33.64 10.18
CA LYS A 616 4.94 -34.56 11.32
C LYS A 616 4.94 -33.86 12.68
N GLU A 617 5.42 -32.63 12.74
CA GLU A 617 5.50 -31.84 13.98
C GLU A 617 4.24 -31.04 14.26
N PHE A 618 3.34 -30.91 13.28
CA PHE A 618 2.16 -30.05 13.37
C PHE A 618 1.20 -30.53 14.44
N LYS A 619 0.91 -29.65 15.42
CA LYS A 619 0.02 -29.94 16.57
C LYS A 619 -0.93 -28.79 16.88
N THR A 620 -0.59 -27.56 16.49
CA THR A 620 -1.30 -26.36 16.90
C THR A 620 -2.54 -26.12 16.04
N PRO A 621 -3.72 -25.86 16.65
CA PRO A 621 -4.92 -25.55 15.90
C PRO A 621 -4.73 -24.39 14.91
N THR A 622 -5.05 -24.62 13.63
CA THR A 622 -4.75 -23.65 12.56
C THR A 622 -5.96 -23.34 11.68
N LEU A 623 -6.23 -22.05 11.49
CA LEU A 623 -7.13 -21.55 10.44
C LEU A 623 -6.30 -21.21 9.21
N VAL A 624 -6.68 -21.76 8.06
CA VAL A 624 -6.12 -21.44 6.74
C VAL A 624 -7.14 -20.59 5.99
N THR A 625 -6.72 -19.44 5.43
CA THR A 625 -7.60 -18.58 4.63
C THR A 625 -6.93 -18.18 3.31
N HIS A 626 -7.65 -18.20 2.19
CA HIS A 626 -7.03 -17.99 0.87
C HIS A 626 -8.04 -17.51 -0.19
N GLY A 627 -7.62 -16.68 -1.15
CA GLY A 627 -8.41 -16.34 -2.34
C GLY A 627 -8.07 -17.24 -3.54
N GLU A 628 -9.06 -17.68 -4.32
CA GLU A 628 -8.80 -18.57 -5.48
C GLU A 628 -8.13 -17.85 -6.66
N LEU A 629 -8.23 -16.52 -6.72
CA LEU A 629 -7.56 -15.71 -7.74
C LEU A 629 -6.17 -15.24 -7.30
N ASP A 630 -5.62 -15.78 -6.20
CA ASP A 630 -4.27 -15.45 -5.78
C ASP A 630 -3.25 -16.11 -6.70
N TYR A 631 -2.59 -15.31 -7.54
CA TYR A 631 -1.47 -15.76 -8.38
C TYR A 631 -0.10 -15.39 -7.79
N ARG A 632 -0.09 -14.62 -6.70
CA ARG A 632 1.12 -14.29 -5.95
C ARG A 632 1.57 -15.48 -5.12
N VAL A 633 0.66 -16.00 -4.30
CA VAL A 633 0.79 -17.25 -3.55
C VAL A 633 -0.35 -18.15 -3.98
N PRO A 634 -0.14 -19.06 -4.97
CA PRO A 634 -1.22 -19.84 -5.54
C PRO A 634 -2.03 -20.63 -4.51
N ILE A 635 -3.35 -20.72 -4.72
CA ILE A 635 -4.31 -21.40 -3.83
C ILE A 635 -3.88 -22.80 -3.37
N GLY A 636 -3.15 -23.51 -4.22
CA GLY A 636 -2.59 -24.82 -3.89
C GLY A 636 -1.72 -24.83 -2.63
N GLN A 637 -1.10 -23.71 -2.24
CA GLN A 637 -0.33 -23.59 -0.99
C GLN A 637 -1.22 -23.81 0.24
N GLY A 638 -2.33 -23.06 0.32
CA GLY A 638 -3.30 -23.20 1.41
C GLY A 638 -3.99 -24.56 1.43
N GLU A 639 -4.31 -25.12 0.26
CA GLU A 639 -4.93 -26.45 0.14
C GLU A 639 -4.00 -27.58 0.58
N GLN A 640 -2.71 -27.50 0.22
CA GLN A 640 -1.68 -28.45 0.65
C GLN A 640 -1.51 -28.43 2.18
N LEU A 641 -1.39 -27.24 2.77
CA LEU A 641 -1.32 -27.08 4.22
C LEU A 641 -2.57 -27.66 4.91
N PHE A 642 -3.77 -27.29 4.45
CA PHE A 642 -5.01 -27.77 5.04
C PHE A 642 -5.13 -29.30 4.97
N THR A 643 -4.75 -29.89 3.83
CA THR A 643 -4.69 -31.36 3.66
C THR A 643 -3.74 -31.98 4.67
N ALA A 644 -2.53 -31.44 4.82
CA ALA A 644 -1.55 -31.93 5.79
C ALA A 644 -2.10 -31.88 7.22
N LEU A 645 -2.68 -30.74 7.62
CA LEU A 645 -3.29 -30.56 8.94
C LEU A 645 -4.41 -31.60 9.20
N GLN A 646 -5.28 -31.83 8.23
CA GLN A 646 -6.38 -32.80 8.35
C GLN A 646 -5.86 -34.24 8.48
N ILE A 647 -4.89 -34.64 7.65
CA ILE A 647 -4.30 -35.99 7.73
C ILE A 647 -3.57 -36.21 9.06
N MET A 648 -2.93 -35.17 9.60
CA MET A 648 -2.25 -35.22 10.90
C MET A 648 -3.22 -35.11 12.08
N ASN A 649 -4.54 -35.01 11.85
CA ASN A 649 -5.58 -34.82 12.85
C ASN A 649 -5.38 -33.56 13.73
N VAL A 650 -4.76 -32.52 13.17
CA VAL A 650 -4.65 -31.22 13.80
C VAL A 650 -5.99 -30.49 13.64
N PRO A 651 -6.58 -29.91 14.71
CA PRO A 651 -7.81 -29.13 14.57
C PRO A 651 -7.59 -27.97 13.59
N SER A 652 -8.28 -28.00 12.44
CA SER A 652 -8.10 -26.99 11.41
C SER A 652 -9.40 -26.61 10.72
N LYS A 653 -9.39 -25.45 10.07
CA LYS A 653 -10.47 -24.93 9.23
C LYS A 653 -9.85 -24.26 7.99
N LEU A 654 -10.48 -24.42 6.84
CA LEU A 654 -10.15 -23.70 5.60
C LEU A 654 -11.29 -22.74 5.25
N LEU A 655 -10.96 -21.47 4.98
CA LEU A 655 -11.86 -20.45 4.45
C LEU A 655 -11.33 -19.96 3.10
N GLN A 656 -12.03 -20.32 2.02
CA GLN A 656 -11.67 -19.94 0.65
C GLN A 656 -12.64 -18.88 0.08
N PHE A 657 -12.10 -17.94 -0.69
CA PHE A 657 -12.85 -16.91 -1.38
C PHE A 657 -12.68 -17.04 -2.90
N PRO A 658 -13.66 -17.61 -3.62
CA PRO A 658 -13.55 -17.87 -5.06
C PRO A 658 -13.36 -16.62 -5.92
N ASP A 659 -13.78 -15.47 -5.40
CA ASP A 659 -13.88 -14.21 -6.14
C ASP A 659 -12.92 -13.12 -5.61
N GLU A 660 -11.89 -13.53 -4.88
CA GLU A 660 -10.85 -12.71 -4.28
C GLU A 660 -9.45 -13.24 -4.65
N GLY A 661 -8.45 -12.37 -4.52
CA GLY A 661 -7.04 -12.70 -4.78
C GLY A 661 -6.20 -12.86 -3.52
N HIS A 662 -4.94 -12.41 -3.60
CA HIS A 662 -3.99 -12.40 -2.48
C HIS A 662 -4.49 -11.61 -1.26
N TRP A 663 -5.35 -10.61 -1.49
CA TRP A 663 -6.04 -9.87 -0.44
C TRP A 663 -7.54 -10.07 -0.54
N ILE A 664 -8.21 -10.16 0.60
CA ILE A 664 -9.67 -10.24 0.69
C ILE A 664 -10.23 -8.82 0.80
N LEU A 665 -10.72 -8.29 -0.32
CA LEU A 665 -11.02 -6.87 -0.44
C LEU A 665 -12.51 -6.56 -0.44
N LYS A 666 -13.40 -7.38 -1.01
CA LYS A 666 -14.83 -7.03 -1.06
C LYS A 666 -15.38 -6.86 0.35
N PRO A 667 -16.20 -5.84 0.62
CA PRO A 667 -16.64 -5.50 1.98
C PRO A 667 -17.19 -6.68 2.81
N GLN A 668 -18.11 -7.46 2.26
CA GLN A 668 -18.72 -8.61 2.92
C GLN A 668 -17.74 -9.78 3.10
N ASN A 669 -16.88 -10.02 2.11
CA ASN A 669 -15.82 -11.03 2.22
C ASN A 669 -14.82 -10.65 3.31
N SER A 670 -14.42 -9.38 3.38
CA SER A 670 -13.55 -8.85 4.42
C SER A 670 -14.19 -8.97 5.81
N GLN A 671 -15.50 -8.74 5.93
CA GLN A 671 -16.23 -8.96 7.17
C GLN A 671 -16.14 -10.41 7.63
N LEU A 672 -16.43 -11.36 6.74
CA LEU A 672 -16.34 -12.79 7.03
C LEU A 672 -14.91 -13.21 7.39
N TRP A 673 -13.91 -12.64 6.70
CA TRP A 673 -12.50 -12.90 6.97
C TRP A 673 -12.11 -12.45 8.39
N TYR A 674 -12.41 -11.20 8.78
CA TYR A 674 -12.14 -10.70 10.13
C TYR A 674 -12.91 -11.49 11.21
N SER A 675 -14.21 -11.73 11.01
CA SER A 675 -15.02 -12.44 12.01
C SER A 675 -14.53 -13.87 12.20
N THR A 676 -14.22 -14.60 11.12
CA THR A 676 -13.73 -15.98 11.21
C THR A 676 -12.40 -16.07 11.92
N MET A 677 -11.46 -15.15 11.66
CA MET A 677 -10.19 -15.10 12.39
C MET A 677 -10.41 -14.82 13.87
N ILE A 678 -11.17 -13.78 14.22
CA ILE A 678 -11.41 -13.40 15.62
C ILE A 678 -12.14 -14.53 16.36
N GLU A 679 -13.14 -15.16 15.75
CA GLU A 679 -13.84 -16.31 16.32
C GLU A 679 -12.90 -17.51 16.53
N TRP A 680 -12.02 -17.79 15.57
CA TRP A 680 -11.03 -18.84 15.68
C TRP A 680 -10.07 -18.59 16.83
N LEU A 681 -9.44 -17.41 16.87
CA LEU A 681 -8.51 -17.03 17.94
C LEU A 681 -9.21 -17.07 19.30
N ASN A 682 -10.41 -16.48 19.41
CA ASN A 682 -11.19 -16.47 20.65
C ASN A 682 -11.49 -17.88 21.14
N ARG A 683 -11.78 -18.84 20.25
CA ARG A 683 -12.07 -20.23 20.64
C ARG A 683 -10.94 -20.85 21.48
N TYR A 684 -9.70 -20.50 21.20
CA TYR A 684 -8.51 -21.08 21.83
C TYR A 684 -7.88 -20.17 22.90
N THR A 685 -8.38 -18.95 23.08
CA THR A 685 -7.93 -17.99 24.11
C THR A 685 -8.99 -17.66 25.17
N LYS A 686 -10.14 -18.34 25.17
CA LYS A 686 -11.08 -18.23 26.30
C LYS A 686 -10.37 -18.60 27.60
N PRO A 687 -10.55 -17.82 28.69
CA PRO A 687 -10.11 -18.26 30.00
C PRO A 687 -10.70 -19.65 30.29
N ALA A 688 -9.89 -20.55 30.85
CA ALA A 688 -10.43 -21.80 31.37
C ALA A 688 -11.56 -21.44 32.34
N ALA A 689 -12.74 -22.04 32.17
CA ALA A 689 -13.83 -21.82 33.10
C ALA A 689 -13.30 -22.12 34.51
N VAL A 690 -13.38 -21.13 35.40
CA VAL A 690 -13.11 -21.35 36.82
C VAL A 690 -14.07 -22.47 37.22
N ALA A 691 -13.51 -23.63 37.56
CA ALA A 691 -14.29 -24.76 38.04
C ALA A 691 -14.90 -24.32 39.38
N ASP A 692 -16.08 -23.69 39.32
CA ASP A 692 -16.88 -23.43 40.50
C ASP A 692 -17.29 -24.81 41.04
N GLY A 693 -16.52 -25.25 42.03
CA GLY A 693 -16.84 -26.39 42.86
C GLY A 693 -18.16 -26.15 43.57
N LYS A 694 -19.25 -26.53 42.93
CA LYS A 694 -20.51 -26.87 43.60
C LYS A 694 -20.92 -28.26 43.14
N PRO A 695 -20.91 -29.27 44.05
CA PRO A 695 -21.47 -30.57 43.72
C PRO A 695 -22.96 -30.38 43.44
N ALA A 696 -23.44 -30.95 42.34
CA ALA A 696 -24.86 -31.04 42.05
C ALA A 696 -25.55 -31.79 43.21
N ALA A 697 -26.48 -31.12 43.88
CA ALA A 697 -27.40 -31.78 44.79
C ALA A 697 -28.36 -32.66 43.97
N GLN A 698 -28.62 -33.85 44.52
CA GLN A 698 -29.38 -34.97 43.96
C GLN A 698 -30.76 -34.62 43.41
#